data_AF-A0A1T5INW6-F1
#
_entry.id   AF-A0A1T5INW6-F1
#
_cell.length_a   1.000
_cell.length_b   1.000
_cell.length_c   1.000
_cell.angle_alpha   90.00
_cell.angle_beta   90.00
_cell.angle_gamma   90.00
#
_symmetry.space_group_name_H-M   'P 1'
#
loop_
_entity.id
_entity.type
_entity.pdbx_description
1 polymer ?
#
loop_
_entity_poly.entity_id
_entity_poly.type
_entity_poly.pdbx_seq_one_letter_code
_entity_poly.pdbx_strand_id
1 'polypeptide(L)'
;MFLLAALCACNPAALTPGDERPAVGVDLSLAIAPIEDATPGTKTDYEPDYWNSLADAGERAAAIAASVKTILLLQFEWTDAVAADAVLIGQHFVGDWATRKPVLLPSDKKNTVLVIANVPGKLPIPVGTTLGDFLEERNYNLIDGLDDLSGRGVWYSPNGGTDRYLRMSCAVEKNSIAQDESISATLKLNCAKVVVKVTNTSPAGEKVAIDEVRLGGINRKYYYVTNMDGFVDPFSVRTPHRYEEGDAFPAAYNESGDTQTYTFYVPANLRGVHASSTSAQSKNDYAPQGATYFRILGTSGTTPVIHTYYLGRNLTEDFNLAPNHKYSFDFKVRTPGDAAHDSRVEDLSEVTFTTDANCYILQPPALAGQSRTYAIPVRRAAVFWNPNNVDQGLYGASGGDNEVFTLSEGTPWTASVEWSDFAGDFDADAFLTVKSGAGFDSGSNPGAFFKVRVDAGMSGSAYVSVKNAAGVILWSWLLWVTDYNPDVPMAPEAGKYLYAVPGGEIHRYNGATLWAAGKAYEGAFMMDRNLGARASGSVYMPDTYGYLYQYGRKDPFTWDSKGTGAVNWTTPNPDGGYANTRWAVHNPTRWINRGAWQSGDWTATTDELYSTKVWHDPLFDATTGDERHEADKSIYDPCPPGWSVPQNGVLQDVMASGKNRWDGTEGRQGRYYFPEGYDNRGTTGVIFFPAAGAYDTSSPANPLVGGCMFYRLKGESAMFNSGNFVNNNGSYTYGLRSVRCIKVKQ
;
A
#
# COMPACT_ATOMS: atom_id res chain seq x y z
N MET A 1 10.04 84.46 -26.94
CA MET A 1 9.14 83.69 -27.83
C MET A 1 9.83 82.36 -28.10
N PHE A 2 9.29 81.29 -27.51
CA PHE A 2 9.57 79.85 -27.68
C PHE A 2 11.03 79.34 -27.72
N LEU A 3 11.48 78.77 -26.60
CA LEU A 3 12.46 77.68 -26.59
C LEU A 3 11.70 76.36 -26.45
N LEU A 4 11.82 75.50 -27.45
CA LEU A 4 11.36 74.11 -27.45
C LEU A 4 12.27 73.31 -26.50
N ALA A 5 11.72 72.81 -25.39
CA ALA A 5 12.39 71.80 -24.57
C ALA A 5 11.94 70.41 -25.06
N ALA A 6 12.88 69.64 -25.57
CA ALA A 6 12.71 68.23 -25.90
C ALA A 6 12.42 67.45 -24.60
N LEU A 7 11.24 66.81 -24.53
CA LEU A 7 10.99 65.75 -23.57
C LEU A 7 11.85 64.53 -23.97
N CYS A 8 12.92 64.29 -23.23
CA CYS A 8 13.51 62.96 -23.17
C CYS A 8 12.48 62.00 -22.58
N ALA A 9 12.08 61.02 -23.38
CA ALA A 9 11.40 59.83 -22.90
C ALA A 9 12.33 59.11 -21.90
N CYS A 10 11.96 59.13 -20.63
CA CYS A 10 12.55 58.23 -19.66
C CYS A 10 12.09 56.82 -19.99
N ASN A 11 13.03 56.00 -20.47
CA ASN A 11 12.93 54.56 -20.52
C ASN A 11 12.51 54.05 -19.11
N PRO A 12 11.38 53.34 -18.94
CA PRO A 12 11.05 52.80 -17.63
C PRO A 12 12.07 51.71 -17.31
N ALA A 13 12.94 51.99 -16.33
CA ALA A 13 13.76 50.96 -15.72
C ALA A 13 12.86 49.80 -15.30
N ALA A 14 13.30 48.56 -15.57
CA ALA A 14 12.64 47.36 -15.08
C ALA A 14 12.55 47.45 -13.55
N LEU A 15 11.37 47.77 -13.03
CA LEU A 15 11.10 47.86 -11.59
C LEU A 15 11.04 46.45 -11.00
N THR A 16 11.63 46.28 -9.83
CA THR A 16 11.73 45.01 -9.11
C THR A 16 10.43 44.65 -8.40
N PRO A 17 10.10 43.35 -8.24
CA PRO A 17 9.00 42.93 -7.37
C PRO A 17 9.18 43.49 -5.94
N GLY A 18 8.25 44.30 -5.47
CA GLY A 18 8.28 44.88 -4.11
C GLY A 18 8.39 46.41 -4.03
N ASP A 19 8.55 47.13 -5.13
CA ASP A 19 8.40 48.59 -5.13
C ASP A 19 6.93 48.95 -4.79
N GLU A 20 6.70 49.85 -3.82
CA GLU A 20 5.36 50.27 -3.40
C GLU A 20 4.60 50.94 -4.56
N ARG A 21 3.85 50.14 -5.34
CA ARG A 21 2.88 50.63 -6.31
C ARG A 21 1.57 50.89 -5.55
N PRO A 22 0.97 52.09 -5.63
CA PRO A 22 -0.34 52.33 -5.04
C PRO A 22 -1.37 51.44 -5.74
N ALA A 23 -2.11 50.64 -4.97
CA ALA A 23 -3.12 49.75 -5.52
C ALA A 23 -4.25 50.55 -6.19
N VAL A 24 -4.73 50.04 -7.33
CA VAL A 24 -5.81 50.65 -8.13
C VAL A 24 -7.09 49.82 -8.01
N GLY A 25 -8.24 50.49 -8.05
CA GLY A 25 -9.54 49.81 -8.08
C GLY A 25 -9.72 49.05 -9.39
N VAL A 26 -10.34 47.88 -9.35
CA VAL A 26 -10.71 47.11 -10.55
C VAL A 26 -12.18 46.73 -10.51
N ASP A 27 -12.79 46.62 -11.68
CA ASP A 27 -14.19 46.21 -11.83
C ASP A 27 -14.26 44.71 -12.11
N LEU A 28 -14.35 43.92 -11.04
CA LEU A 28 -14.44 42.46 -11.10
C LEU A 28 -15.92 42.01 -11.20
N SER A 29 -16.25 41.34 -12.31
CA SER A 29 -17.54 40.67 -12.51
C SER A 29 -17.39 39.15 -12.33
N LEU A 30 -18.26 38.54 -11.53
CA LEU A 30 -18.23 37.10 -11.26
C LEU A 30 -19.38 36.35 -11.95
N ALA A 31 -19.06 35.18 -12.48
CA ALA A 31 -20.00 34.14 -12.86
C ALA A 31 -19.57 32.80 -12.24
N ILE A 32 -20.49 31.86 -12.07
CA ILE A 32 -20.16 30.49 -11.64
C ILE A 32 -20.53 29.55 -12.80
N ALA A 33 -19.59 28.69 -13.20
CA ALA A 33 -19.84 27.68 -14.22
C ALA A 33 -20.71 26.55 -13.65
N PRO A 34 -21.52 25.88 -14.48
CA PRO A 34 -22.24 24.69 -14.05
C PRO A 34 -21.25 23.59 -13.63
N ILE A 35 -21.72 22.72 -12.72
CA ILE A 35 -21.03 21.47 -12.40
C ILE A 35 -21.17 20.52 -13.59
N GLU A 36 -20.08 19.90 -14.02
CA GLU A 36 -20.06 19.02 -15.20
C GLU A 36 -20.35 17.56 -14.78
N ASP A 37 -21.18 16.84 -15.55
CA ASP A 37 -21.40 15.41 -15.30
C ASP A 37 -20.16 14.60 -15.71
N ALA A 38 -19.56 13.87 -14.75
CA ALA A 38 -18.44 12.99 -15.06
C ALA A 38 -18.90 11.61 -15.57
N THR A 39 -19.98 11.06 -15.01
CA THR A 39 -20.49 9.71 -15.34
C THR A 39 -21.39 9.75 -16.59
N PRO A 40 -21.17 8.91 -17.62
CA PRO A 40 -22.01 8.89 -18.82
C PRO A 40 -23.41 8.33 -18.53
N GLY A 41 -24.46 9.09 -18.84
CA GLY A 41 -25.84 8.58 -18.88
C GLY A 41 -26.82 9.46 -18.11
N THR A 42 -27.94 9.79 -18.76
CA THR A 42 -29.09 10.51 -18.21
C THR A 42 -29.56 9.87 -16.91
N LYS A 43 -29.17 10.47 -15.77
CA LYS A 43 -29.82 10.20 -14.49
C LYS A 43 -30.29 11.54 -13.98
N THR A 44 -31.61 11.66 -13.84
CA THR A 44 -32.25 12.80 -13.19
C THR A 44 -31.53 13.07 -11.88
N ASP A 45 -31.10 14.30 -11.68
CA ASP A 45 -30.64 14.74 -10.38
C ASP A 45 -31.79 14.69 -9.39
N TYR A 46 -31.68 13.82 -8.39
CA TYR A 46 -32.75 13.62 -7.40
C TYR A 46 -32.52 14.41 -6.10
N GLU A 47 -31.31 14.90 -5.85
CA GLU A 47 -31.15 16.14 -5.09
C GLU A 47 -31.14 17.29 -6.09
N PRO A 48 -31.97 18.33 -5.93
CA PRO A 48 -31.81 19.52 -6.73
C PRO A 48 -30.40 20.07 -6.46
N ASP A 49 -29.54 20.02 -7.47
CA ASP A 49 -28.40 20.91 -7.51
C ASP A 49 -28.99 22.32 -7.42
N TYR A 50 -29.01 22.92 -6.22
CA TYR A 50 -29.73 24.18 -5.97
C TYR A 50 -29.44 25.23 -7.04
N TRP A 51 -28.20 25.25 -7.52
CA TRP A 51 -27.65 26.04 -8.62
C TRP A 51 -28.28 25.76 -10.00
N ASN A 52 -28.46 24.48 -10.33
CA ASN A 52 -28.92 24.02 -11.64
C ASN A 52 -30.45 23.88 -11.72
N SER A 53 -31.13 23.75 -10.57
CA SER A 53 -32.60 23.62 -10.47
C SER A 53 -33.35 24.95 -10.60
N LEU A 54 -32.67 26.10 -10.50
CA LEU A 54 -33.28 27.42 -10.65
C LEU A 54 -33.54 27.73 -12.14
N ALA A 55 -34.79 27.67 -12.57
CA ALA A 55 -35.18 27.84 -13.98
C ALA A 55 -34.92 29.27 -14.50
N ASP A 56 -34.95 30.28 -13.63
CA ASP A 56 -34.72 31.67 -13.99
C ASP A 56 -33.24 32.07 -13.91
N ALA A 57 -32.75 32.75 -14.95
CA ALA A 57 -31.35 33.19 -15.03
C ALA A 57 -31.00 34.28 -14.01
N GLY A 58 -31.97 35.11 -13.62
CA GLY A 58 -31.82 36.14 -12.58
C GLY A 58 -31.78 35.56 -11.18
N GLU A 59 -32.64 34.59 -10.87
CA GLU A 59 -32.61 33.83 -9.60
C GLU A 59 -31.31 33.04 -9.46
N ARG A 60 -30.83 32.43 -10.56
CA ARG A 60 -29.55 31.75 -10.60
C ARG A 60 -28.39 32.71 -10.34
N ALA A 61 -28.39 33.88 -10.96
CA ALA A 61 -27.39 34.93 -10.71
C ALA A 61 -27.42 35.46 -9.27
N ALA A 62 -28.61 35.59 -8.67
CA ALA A 62 -28.77 36.02 -7.28
C ALA A 62 -28.31 34.95 -6.28
N ALA A 63 -28.62 33.66 -6.54
CA ALA A 63 -28.06 32.55 -5.79
C ALA A 63 -26.52 32.55 -5.90
N ILE A 64 -25.97 32.81 -7.09
CA ILE A 64 -24.51 32.83 -7.37
C ILE A 64 -23.85 33.92 -6.54
N ALA A 65 -24.41 35.13 -6.56
CA ALA A 65 -23.98 36.22 -5.70
C ALA A 65 -24.09 35.88 -4.20
N ALA A 66 -25.06 35.05 -3.79
CA ALA A 66 -25.21 34.64 -2.40
C ALA A 66 -24.20 33.58 -1.93
N SER A 67 -23.62 32.78 -2.85
CA SER A 67 -22.60 31.75 -2.51
C SER A 67 -21.16 32.24 -2.37
N VAL A 68 -20.86 33.43 -2.87
CA VAL A 68 -19.52 34.00 -2.77
C VAL A 68 -19.53 35.01 -1.63
N LYS A 69 -18.83 34.68 -0.54
CA LYS A 69 -18.71 35.57 0.63
C LYS A 69 -17.39 36.31 0.68
N THR A 70 -16.32 35.60 0.36
CA THR A 70 -14.97 36.15 0.36
C THR A 70 -14.33 35.97 -1.01
N ILE A 71 -13.46 36.90 -1.38
CA ILE A 71 -12.62 36.83 -2.59
C ILE A 71 -11.17 37.09 -2.19
N LEU A 72 -10.27 36.28 -2.72
CA LEU A 72 -8.84 36.53 -2.72
C LEU A 72 -8.38 36.64 -4.18
N LEU A 73 -7.65 37.71 -4.47
CA LEU A 73 -6.92 37.90 -5.72
C LEU A 73 -5.43 37.70 -5.49
N LEU A 74 -4.83 36.81 -6.27
CA LEU A 74 -3.38 36.69 -6.38
C LEU A 74 -2.95 37.19 -7.76
N GLN A 75 -2.06 38.18 -7.79
CA GLN A 75 -1.61 38.82 -9.03
C GLN A 75 -0.18 38.40 -9.34
N PHE A 76 -0.01 37.62 -10.40
CA PHE A 76 1.29 37.22 -10.94
C PHE A 76 1.60 38.07 -12.17
N GLU A 77 2.67 38.87 -12.11
CA GLU A 77 3.16 39.68 -13.22
C GLU A 77 4.20 38.89 -14.02
N TRP A 78 4.05 38.84 -15.34
CA TRP A 78 4.94 38.08 -16.21
C TRP A 78 6.28 38.81 -16.36
N THR A 79 7.37 38.07 -16.19
CA THR A 79 8.75 38.56 -16.38
C THR A 79 9.25 38.28 -17.81
N ASP A 80 8.82 37.16 -18.40
CA ASP A 80 9.10 36.67 -19.76
C ASP A 80 7.80 36.20 -20.48
N ALA A 81 7.90 35.62 -21.68
CA ALA A 81 6.75 35.12 -22.45
C ALA A 81 6.11 33.80 -21.92
N VAL A 82 6.58 33.26 -20.80
CA VAL A 82 6.13 31.97 -20.23
C VAL A 82 5.37 32.20 -18.92
N ALA A 83 4.19 31.58 -18.79
CA ALA A 83 3.29 31.80 -17.65
C ALA A 83 3.87 31.34 -16.30
N ALA A 84 4.62 30.22 -16.28
CA ALA A 84 5.13 29.62 -15.05
C ALA A 84 6.11 30.53 -14.29
N ASP A 85 6.86 31.37 -15.02
CA ASP A 85 7.86 32.29 -14.46
C ASP A 85 7.25 33.61 -13.98
N ALA A 86 5.93 33.80 -14.14
CA ALA A 86 5.24 34.97 -13.64
C ALA A 86 5.37 35.04 -12.11
N VAL A 87 5.65 36.22 -11.59
CA VAL A 87 6.02 36.43 -10.19
C VAL A 87 4.86 37.06 -9.44
N LEU A 88 4.52 36.52 -8.27
CA LEU A 88 3.52 37.10 -7.39
C LEU A 88 3.97 38.50 -6.94
N ILE A 89 3.24 39.53 -7.36
CA ILE A 89 3.52 40.92 -6.98
C ILE A 89 2.58 41.44 -5.90
N GLY A 90 1.40 40.82 -5.72
CA GLY A 90 0.43 41.26 -4.73
C GLY A 90 -0.68 40.26 -4.43
N GLN A 91 -1.26 40.39 -3.24
CA GLN A 91 -2.44 39.65 -2.79
C GLN A 91 -3.48 40.63 -2.22
N HIS A 92 -4.74 40.51 -2.65
CA HIS A 92 -5.83 41.31 -2.12
C HIS A 92 -6.99 40.44 -1.65
N PHE A 93 -7.32 40.52 -0.36
CA PHE A 93 -8.41 39.77 0.26
C PHE A 93 -9.58 40.70 0.58
N VAL A 94 -10.77 40.28 0.16
CA VAL A 94 -12.05 40.94 0.39
C VAL A 94 -12.92 40.00 1.23
N GLY A 95 -13.09 40.33 2.51
CA GLY A 95 -13.88 39.54 3.46
C GLY A 95 -15.40 39.77 3.39
N ASP A 96 -15.84 40.85 2.74
CA ASP A 96 -17.25 41.16 2.48
C ASP A 96 -17.38 41.60 1.02
N TRP A 97 -17.45 40.61 0.14
CA TRP A 97 -17.52 40.83 -1.31
C TRP A 97 -18.72 41.70 -1.72
N ALA A 98 -19.83 41.66 -0.97
CA ALA A 98 -21.05 42.38 -1.32
C ALA A 98 -20.92 43.91 -1.25
N THR A 99 -19.97 44.42 -0.47
CA THR A 99 -19.88 45.87 -0.16
C THR A 99 -18.54 46.51 -0.54
N ARG A 100 -17.52 45.73 -0.90
CA ARG A 100 -16.15 46.21 -1.14
C ARG A 100 -15.65 45.85 -2.52
N LYS A 101 -15.14 46.85 -3.25
CA LYS A 101 -14.44 46.64 -4.52
C LYS A 101 -13.03 46.08 -4.28
N PRO A 102 -12.57 45.11 -5.08
CA PRO A 102 -11.21 44.63 -5.02
C PRO A 102 -10.22 45.64 -5.62
N VAL A 103 -8.96 45.56 -5.19
CA VAL A 103 -7.85 46.32 -5.78
C VAL A 103 -6.73 45.39 -6.26
N LEU A 104 -5.99 45.84 -7.26
CA LEU A 104 -4.77 45.19 -7.78
C LEU A 104 -3.64 46.20 -7.89
N LEU A 105 -2.42 45.74 -8.10
CA LEU A 105 -1.28 46.62 -8.39
C LEU A 105 -1.27 46.98 -9.88
N PRO A 106 -1.07 48.25 -10.25
CA PRO A 106 -0.96 48.66 -11.64
C PRO A 106 0.25 47.99 -12.31
N SER A 107 0.07 47.57 -13.57
CA SER A 107 1.06 46.83 -14.35
C SER A 107 0.87 47.08 -15.84
N ASP A 108 1.94 47.36 -16.56
CA ASP A 108 1.98 47.49 -18.03
C ASP A 108 2.33 46.16 -18.72
N LYS A 109 2.57 45.10 -17.95
CA LYS A 109 2.90 43.76 -18.43
C LYS A 109 1.71 42.83 -18.39
N LYS A 110 1.86 41.68 -19.05
CA LYS A 110 0.90 40.57 -18.92
C LYS A 110 0.85 40.09 -17.47
N ASN A 111 -0.35 39.81 -16.98
CA ASN A 111 -0.63 39.34 -15.64
C ASN A 111 -1.50 38.08 -15.71
N THR A 112 -1.23 37.13 -14.81
CA THR A 112 -2.16 36.06 -14.44
C THR A 112 -2.77 36.41 -13.09
N VAL A 113 -4.08 36.66 -13.06
CA VAL A 113 -4.84 36.94 -11.84
C VAL A 113 -5.59 35.68 -11.45
N LEU A 114 -5.23 35.09 -10.32
CA LEU A 114 -5.98 33.98 -9.74
C LEU A 114 -7.08 34.56 -8.86
N VAL A 115 -8.33 34.22 -9.18
CA VAL A 115 -9.51 34.64 -8.42
C VAL A 115 -9.98 33.44 -7.61
N ILE A 116 -10.02 33.58 -6.29
CA ILE A 116 -10.31 32.49 -5.37
C ILE A 116 -11.42 32.92 -4.42
N ALA A 117 -12.55 32.22 -4.47
CA ALA A 117 -13.71 32.48 -3.62
C ALA A 117 -13.72 31.59 -2.39
N ASN A 118 -14.33 32.10 -1.30
CA ASN A 118 -14.64 31.35 -0.08
C ASN A 118 -13.40 30.77 0.60
N VAL A 119 -12.40 31.63 0.76
CA VAL A 119 -11.18 31.37 1.54
C VAL A 119 -11.17 32.20 2.83
N PRO A 120 -10.51 31.73 3.90
CA PRO A 120 -10.51 32.41 5.21
C PRO A 120 -9.70 33.71 5.23
N GLY A 121 -8.83 33.95 4.27
CA GLY A 121 -7.95 35.11 4.27
C GLY A 121 -6.89 35.05 3.17
N LYS A 122 -5.87 35.90 3.31
CA LYS A 122 -4.65 35.86 2.49
C LYS A 122 -3.90 34.55 2.71
N LEU A 123 -3.18 34.10 1.68
CA LEU A 123 -2.35 32.90 1.79
C LEU A 123 -0.98 33.26 2.37
N PRO A 124 -0.35 32.36 3.14
CA PRO A 124 1.00 32.54 3.68
C PRO A 124 2.07 32.32 2.60
N ILE A 125 1.96 33.04 1.48
CA ILE A 125 2.87 32.99 0.33
C ILE A 125 3.60 34.33 0.17
N PRO A 126 4.94 34.33 0.08
CA PRO A 126 5.70 35.57 -0.05
C PRO A 126 5.52 36.19 -1.45
N VAL A 127 5.49 37.52 -1.51
CA VAL A 127 5.70 38.26 -2.77
C VAL A 127 7.06 37.83 -3.34
N GLY A 128 7.13 37.64 -4.65
CA GLY A 128 8.30 37.04 -5.31
C GLY A 128 8.16 35.56 -5.64
N THR A 129 7.16 34.85 -5.11
CA THR A 129 6.89 33.44 -5.46
C THR A 129 6.49 33.34 -6.94
N THR A 130 7.09 32.42 -7.69
CA THR A 130 6.69 32.18 -9.08
C THR A 130 5.34 31.46 -9.16
N LEU A 131 4.64 31.56 -10.28
CA LEU A 131 3.40 30.83 -10.50
C LEU A 131 3.65 29.32 -10.47
N GLY A 132 4.75 28.84 -11.05
CA GLY A 132 5.18 27.44 -10.98
C GLY A 132 5.35 26.95 -9.54
N ASP A 133 6.17 27.63 -8.74
CA ASP A 133 6.40 27.26 -7.33
C ASP A 133 5.10 27.29 -6.51
N PHE A 134 4.21 28.26 -6.79
CA PHE A 134 2.91 28.29 -6.15
C PHE A 134 2.11 27.03 -6.48
N LEU A 135 1.99 26.67 -7.75
CA LEU A 135 1.19 25.54 -8.21
C LEU A 135 1.72 24.19 -7.73
N GLU A 136 3.04 24.03 -7.70
CA GLU A 136 3.68 22.77 -7.31
C GLU A 136 3.71 22.58 -5.78
N GLU A 137 4.05 23.62 -5.02
CA GLU A 137 4.39 23.46 -3.59
C GLU A 137 3.39 24.11 -2.63
N ARG A 138 2.59 25.09 -3.08
CA ARG A 138 1.83 25.99 -2.19
C ARG A 138 0.34 26.08 -2.50
N ASN A 139 -0.13 25.48 -3.59
CA ASN A 139 -1.50 25.58 -4.07
C ASN A 139 -2.48 24.67 -3.32
N TYR A 140 -2.32 24.44 -2.03
CA TYR A 140 -3.29 23.70 -1.22
C TYR A 140 -3.16 24.03 0.27
N ASN A 141 -4.24 23.79 1.01
CA ASN A 141 -4.16 23.51 2.44
C ASN A 141 -4.45 22.03 2.69
N LEU A 142 -3.98 21.53 3.84
CA LEU A 142 -4.43 20.24 4.34
C LEU A 142 -5.78 20.42 5.03
N ILE A 143 -6.68 19.47 4.79
CA ILE A 143 -7.94 19.35 5.52
C ILE A 143 -7.85 18.29 6.62
N ASP A 144 -8.67 18.48 7.66
CA ASP A 144 -8.79 17.59 8.82
C ASP A 144 -10.11 16.80 8.83
N GLY A 145 -11.06 17.14 7.95
CA GLY A 145 -12.32 16.44 7.73
C GLY A 145 -13.12 17.09 6.59
N LEU A 146 -14.11 16.40 6.02
CA LEU A 146 -14.91 16.99 4.95
C LEU A 146 -15.84 18.09 5.48
N ASP A 147 -16.42 17.88 6.67
CA ASP A 147 -17.43 18.73 7.30
C ASP A 147 -16.90 19.80 8.27
N ASP A 148 -15.58 19.94 8.42
CA ASP A 148 -14.96 20.98 9.25
C ASP A 148 -15.22 22.40 8.68
N LEU A 149 -15.76 23.30 9.50
CA LEU A 149 -16.11 24.67 9.12
C LEU A 149 -15.02 25.72 9.44
N SER A 150 -13.95 25.34 10.13
CA SER A 150 -12.85 26.21 10.61
C SER A 150 -11.90 26.70 9.51
N GLY A 151 -12.22 26.42 8.24
CA GLY A 151 -11.33 26.65 7.10
C GLY A 151 -10.34 25.51 6.86
N ARG A 152 -10.42 24.43 7.66
CA ARG A 152 -9.68 23.17 7.47
C ARG A 152 -10.57 22.04 6.97
N GLY A 153 -11.76 22.33 6.45
CA GLY A 153 -12.58 21.38 5.71
C GLY A 153 -12.81 21.81 4.27
N VAL A 154 -13.64 21.04 3.56
CA VAL A 154 -14.08 21.38 2.20
C VAL A 154 -15.08 22.52 2.23
N TRP A 155 -15.88 22.57 3.30
CA TRP A 155 -16.79 23.65 3.62
C TRP A 155 -16.11 24.78 4.38
N TYR A 156 -16.58 26.00 4.16
CA TYR A 156 -16.10 27.20 4.84
C TYR A 156 -17.27 27.99 5.40
N SER A 157 -17.11 28.50 6.63
CA SER A 157 -18.03 29.43 7.29
C SER A 157 -17.31 30.72 7.68
N PRO A 158 -17.50 31.84 6.97
CA PRO A 158 -16.73 33.06 7.18
C PRO A 158 -16.93 33.73 8.55
N ASN A 159 -18.05 33.46 9.22
CA ASN A 159 -18.42 34.07 10.50
C ASN A 159 -18.42 33.07 11.67
N GLY A 160 -17.93 31.84 11.45
CA GLY A 160 -18.04 30.76 12.44
C GLY A 160 -19.49 30.31 12.72
N GLY A 161 -20.43 30.68 11.85
CA GLY A 161 -21.82 30.23 11.89
C GLY A 161 -22.04 28.89 11.18
N THR A 162 -23.30 28.52 10.95
CA THR A 162 -23.68 27.25 10.30
C THR A 162 -23.72 27.29 8.78
N ASP A 163 -23.57 28.48 8.18
CA ASP A 163 -23.60 28.64 6.73
C ASP A 163 -22.40 27.98 6.07
N ARG A 164 -22.65 27.30 4.95
CA ARG A 164 -21.66 26.45 4.26
C ARG A 164 -21.37 26.96 2.87
N TYR A 165 -20.11 27.29 2.60
CA TYR A 165 -19.66 27.79 1.31
C TYR A 165 -18.51 26.93 0.77
N LEU A 166 -18.54 26.60 -0.52
CA LEU A 166 -17.49 25.84 -1.19
C LEU A 166 -16.47 26.77 -1.82
N ARG A 167 -15.20 26.35 -1.81
CA ARG A 167 -14.14 27.06 -2.51
C ARG A 167 -14.32 26.93 -4.01
N MET A 168 -14.15 28.05 -4.70
CA MET A 168 -14.15 28.11 -6.15
C MET A 168 -12.97 28.93 -6.64
N SER A 169 -12.54 28.67 -7.85
CA SER A 169 -11.43 29.42 -8.44
C SER A 169 -11.53 29.53 -9.95
N CYS A 170 -10.81 30.51 -10.49
CA CYS A 170 -10.40 30.56 -11.89
C CYS A 170 -9.09 31.35 -12.04
N ALA A 171 -8.48 31.25 -13.21
CA ALA A 171 -7.37 32.10 -13.63
C ALA A 171 -7.83 33.01 -14.77
N VAL A 172 -7.47 34.30 -14.70
CA VAL A 172 -7.75 35.29 -15.76
C VAL A 172 -6.44 35.92 -16.18
N GLU A 173 -6.16 35.90 -17.49
CA GLU A 173 -5.02 36.60 -18.05
C GLU A 173 -5.39 38.00 -18.53
N LYS A 174 -4.53 38.98 -18.25
CA LYS A 174 -4.68 40.37 -18.67
C LYS A 174 -3.38 40.91 -19.22
N ASN A 175 -3.43 41.66 -20.33
CA ASN A 175 -2.23 42.24 -20.94
C ASN A 175 -1.64 43.41 -20.13
N SER A 176 -2.44 44.02 -19.27
CA SER A 176 -2.08 45.11 -18.36
C SER A 176 -3.14 45.24 -17.27
N ILE A 177 -2.83 45.92 -16.18
CA ILE A 177 -3.75 46.27 -15.10
C ILE A 177 -3.71 47.79 -14.90
N ALA A 178 -4.86 48.45 -15.12
CA ALA A 178 -5.07 49.87 -14.91
C ALA A 178 -6.22 50.12 -13.92
N GLN A 179 -6.43 51.38 -13.54
CA GLN A 179 -7.59 51.80 -12.76
C GLN A 179 -8.89 51.45 -13.52
N ASP A 180 -9.85 50.88 -12.80
CA ASP A 180 -11.15 50.43 -13.28
C ASP A 180 -11.07 49.37 -14.41
N GLU A 181 -9.94 48.65 -14.50
CA GLU A 181 -9.78 47.53 -15.43
C GLU A 181 -10.87 46.49 -15.18
N SER A 182 -11.58 46.12 -16.24
CA SER A 182 -12.69 45.17 -16.17
C SER A 182 -12.18 43.73 -16.17
N ILE A 183 -12.42 42.97 -15.11
CA ILE A 183 -12.02 41.56 -15.00
C ILE A 183 -13.27 40.68 -14.95
N SER A 184 -13.45 39.81 -15.95
CA SER A 184 -14.53 38.83 -15.96
C SER A 184 -14.02 37.46 -15.55
N ALA A 185 -14.54 36.95 -14.44
CA ALA A 185 -14.10 35.70 -13.83
C ALA A 185 -15.25 34.70 -13.76
N THR A 186 -15.11 33.57 -14.46
CA THR A 186 -16.03 32.44 -14.36
C THR A 186 -15.43 31.39 -13.42
N LEU A 187 -15.94 31.37 -12.19
CA LEU A 187 -15.52 30.48 -11.12
C LEU A 187 -16.04 29.06 -11.34
N LYS A 188 -15.22 28.06 -11.02
CA LYS A 188 -15.57 26.64 -10.99
C LYS A 188 -15.24 26.08 -9.59
N LEU A 189 -15.94 25.04 -9.14
CA LEU A 189 -15.67 24.41 -7.84
C LEU A 189 -14.27 23.78 -7.82
N ASN A 190 -13.63 23.82 -6.65
CA ASN A 190 -12.31 23.18 -6.43
C ASN A 190 -12.41 21.75 -5.87
N CYS A 191 -13.63 21.25 -5.68
CA CYS A 191 -13.94 19.92 -5.21
C CYS A 191 -14.82 19.17 -6.23
N ALA A 192 -14.88 17.85 -6.12
CA ALA A 192 -15.86 17.01 -6.81
C ALA A 192 -17.11 16.84 -5.95
N LYS A 193 -18.28 16.74 -6.58
CA LYS A 193 -19.52 16.28 -5.95
C LYS A 193 -19.68 14.79 -6.21
N VAL A 194 -19.85 13.99 -5.17
CA VAL A 194 -20.07 12.55 -5.26
C VAL A 194 -21.45 12.23 -4.67
N VAL A 195 -22.28 11.54 -5.42
CA VAL A 195 -23.61 11.09 -4.99
C VAL A 195 -23.64 9.58 -5.10
N VAL A 196 -23.84 8.89 -3.98
CA VAL A 196 -23.89 7.44 -3.91
C VAL A 196 -25.28 6.99 -3.49
N LYS A 197 -25.89 6.13 -4.30
CA LYS A 197 -27.12 5.41 -3.95
C LYS A 197 -26.77 3.99 -3.57
N VAL A 198 -27.22 3.57 -2.41
CA VAL A 198 -27.14 2.17 -2.00
C VAL A 198 -28.55 1.61 -1.98
N THR A 199 -28.84 0.70 -2.89
CA THR A 199 -30.14 0.06 -3.04
C THR A 199 -30.06 -1.40 -2.61
N ASN A 200 -30.91 -1.78 -1.68
CA ASN A 200 -31.12 -3.16 -1.28
C ASN A 200 -32.61 -3.53 -1.37
N THR A 201 -32.95 -4.28 -2.43
CA THR A 201 -34.32 -4.73 -2.73
C THR A 201 -34.52 -6.22 -2.47
N SER A 202 -33.66 -6.85 -1.65
CA SER A 202 -33.75 -8.27 -1.38
C SER A 202 -34.89 -8.61 -0.42
N PRO A 203 -35.43 -9.84 -0.47
CA PRO A 203 -36.48 -10.27 0.45
C PRO A 203 -36.06 -10.13 1.92
N ALA A 204 -37.04 -9.87 2.80
CA ALA A 204 -36.82 -9.83 4.24
C ALA A 204 -36.23 -11.17 4.73
N GLY A 205 -35.03 -11.14 5.33
CA GLY A 205 -34.25 -12.31 5.75
C GLY A 205 -32.97 -12.55 4.94
N GLU A 206 -32.90 -12.08 3.69
CA GLU A 206 -31.70 -12.13 2.82
C GLU A 206 -31.05 -10.74 2.64
N LYS A 207 -31.66 -9.73 3.27
CA LYS A 207 -31.26 -8.34 3.17
C LYS A 207 -29.99 -8.08 3.99
N VAL A 208 -28.93 -7.61 3.35
CA VAL A 208 -27.82 -6.93 4.03
C VAL A 208 -28.36 -5.66 4.70
N ALA A 209 -28.41 -5.64 6.03
CA ALA A 209 -28.67 -4.42 6.79
C ALA A 209 -27.45 -3.51 6.63
N ILE A 210 -27.65 -2.26 6.19
CA ILE A 210 -26.57 -1.28 6.12
C ILE A 210 -26.42 -0.71 7.52
N ASP A 211 -25.32 -1.07 8.19
CA ASP A 211 -25.01 -0.63 9.54
C ASP A 211 -24.28 0.72 9.50
N GLU A 212 -23.38 0.88 8.53
CA GLU A 212 -22.57 2.09 8.36
C GLU A 212 -22.10 2.24 6.90
N VAL A 213 -21.84 3.48 6.47
CA VAL A 213 -21.08 3.75 5.24
C VAL A 213 -19.90 4.67 5.54
N ARG A 214 -18.79 4.46 4.83
CA ARG A 214 -17.55 5.26 4.98
C ARG A 214 -17.00 5.69 3.63
N LEU A 215 -16.33 6.83 3.63
CA LEU A 215 -15.52 7.26 2.49
C LEU A 215 -14.04 7.18 2.89
N GLY A 216 -13.25 6.53 2.05
CA GLY A 216 -11.85 6.27 2.27
C GLY A 216 -10.95 6.73 1.14
N GLY A 217 -9.65 6.79 1.39
CA GLY A 217 -8.67 7.30 0.43
C GLY A 217 -8.93 8.75 0.02
N ILE A 218 -9.44 9.58 0.93
CA ILE A 218 -9.77 10.99 0.67
C ILE A 218 -8.48 11.80 0.57
N ASN A 219 -8.32 12.63 -0.47
CA ASN A 219 -7.17 13.53 -0.59
C ASN A 219 -7.25 14.66 0.44
N ARG A 220 -6.26 14.77 1.33
CA ARG A 220 -6.19 15.89 2.29
C ARG A 220 -5.80 17.21 1.63
N LYS A 221 -5.18 17.19 0.44
CA LYS A 221 -4.82 18.40 -0.28
C LYS A 221 -6.09 19.00 -0.89
N TYR A 222 -6.60 20.07 -0.28
CA TYR A 222 -7.67 20.86 -0.87
C TYR A 222 -7.07 22.08 -1.56
N TYR A 223 -7.03 22.03 -2.89
CA TYR A 223 -6.32 22.99 -3.72
C TYR A 223 -6.98 24.38 -3.71
N TYR A 224 -6.16 25.44 -3.77
CA TYR A 224 -6.67 26.81 -3.83
C TYR A 224 -7.13 27.19 -5.24
N VAL A 225 -6.46 26.66 -6.26
CA VAL A 225 -6.79 26.84 -7.66
C VAL A 225 -6.72 25.50 -8.37
N THR A 226 -7.82 25.12 -9.03
CA THR A 226 -7.89 23.89 -9.84
C THR A 226 -8.30 24.15 -11.28
N ASN A 227 -8.90 25.32 -11.55
CA ASN A 227 -9.52 25.63 -12.83
C ASN A 227 -8.58 26.49 -13.66
N MET A 228 -7.48 25.86 -14.04
CA MET A 228 -6.47 26.39 -14.94
C MET A 228 -5.90 25.28 -15.82
N ASP A 229 -5.36 25.65 -16.97
CA ASP A 229 -4.77 24.68 -17.89
C ASP A 229 -3.60 23.95 -17.23
N GLY A 230 -3.58 22.62 -17.36
CA GLY A 230 -2.51 21.78 -16.82
C GLY A 230 -2.59 21.48 -15.33
N PHE A 231 -3.74 21.68 -14.66
CA PHE A 231 -3.90 21.24 -13.27
C PHE A 231 -3.59 19.75 -13.09
N VAL A 232 -2.78 19.44 -12.07
CA VAL A 232 -2.39 18.08 -11.69
C VAL A 232 -2.60 17.84 -10.20
N ASP A 233 -2.86 16.59 -9.82
CA ASP A 233 -2.89 16.15 -8.42
C ASP A 233 -1.85 15.03 -8.21
N PRO A 234 -0.59 15.36 -7.90
CA PRO A 234 0.46 14.36 -7.69
C PRO A 234 0.28 13.62 -6.35
N PHE A 235 0.50 12.31 -6.37
CA PHE A 235 0.46 11.46 -5.18
C PHE A 235 1.85 11.19 -4.60
N SER A 236 1.99 11.33 -3.29
CA SER A 236 3.22 11.03 -2.55
C SER A 236 3.09 9.68 -1.85
N VAL A 237 3.93 8.72 -2.23
CA VAL A 237 4.06 7.41 -1.57
C VAL A 237 4.66 7.51 -0.17
N ARG A 238 5.51 8.51 0.07
CA ARG A 238 6.21 8.71 1.36
C ARG A 238 5.34 9.39 2.41
N THR A 239 4.51 10.33 1.96
CA THR A 239 3.59 11.11 2.79
C THR A 239 2.23 11.11 2.11
N PRO A 240 1.54 9.96 2.09
CA PRO A 240 0.21 9.88 1.51
C PRO A 240 -0.69 10.79 2.34
N HIS A 241 -0.94 12.00 1.83
CA HIS A 241 -1.86 12.97 2.43
C HIS A 241 -3.29 12.45 2.21
N ARG A 242 -3.63 11.36 2.88
CA ARG A 242 -4.87 10.61 2.76
C ARG A 242 -5.42 10.32 4.15
N TYR A 243 -6.73 10.20 4.22
CA TYR A 243 -7.41 9.78 5.44
C TYR A 243 -8.74 9.11 5.09
N GLU A 244 -9.22 8.33 6.04
CA GLU A 244 -10.59 7.82 6.08
C GLU A 244 -11.42 8.82 6.89
N GLU A 245 -12.61 9.14 6.43
CA GLU A 245 -13.51 9.95 7.25
C GLU A 245 -13.90 9.16 8.51
N GLY A 246 -13.98 9.84 9.66
CA GLY A 246 -14.30 9.22 10.96
C GLY A 246 -15.77 8.82 11.13
N ASP A 247 -16.13 8.32 12.32
CA ASP A 247 -17.40 7.61 12.62
C ASP A 247 -18.69 8.46 12.55
N ALA A 248 -18.61 9.76 12.23
CA ALA A 248 -19.78 10.64 12.12
C ALA A 248 -19.93 11.12 10.68
N PHE A 249 -20.91 10.55 9.98
CA PHE A 249 -21.12 10.79 8.56
C PHE A 249 -22.53 11.33 8.31
N PRO A 250 -22.79 12.08 7.22
CA PRO A 250 -24.11 12.65 6.97
C PRO A 250 -25.18 11.55 6.94
N ALA A 251 -26.25 11.80 7.69
CA ALA A 251 -27.48 11.02 7.66
C ALA A 251 -27.90 10.78 6.20
N ALA A 252 -28.27 9.54 5.86
CA ALA A 252 -28.65 9.24 4.49
C ALA A 252 -29.95 9.98 4.15
N TYR A 253 -30.07 10.50 2.93
CA TYR A 253 -31.37 10.88 2.42
C TYR A 253 -32.20 9.59 2.21
N ASN A 254 -33.34 9.49 2.91
CA ASN A 254 -34.21 8.30 2.99
C ASN A 254 -33.61 7.08 3.72
N GLU A 255 -33.05 7.26 4.92
CA GLU A 255 -32.45 6.19 5.75
C GLU A 255 -33.35 4.96 5.95
N SER A 256 -34.67 5.14 6.00
CA SER A 256 -35.65 4.08 6.24
C SER A 256 -36.13 3.33 5.00
N GLY A 257 -35.68 3.72 3.79
CA GLY A 257 -36.08 3.09 2.53
C GLY A 257 -35.15 1.95 2.07
N ASP A 258 -35.58 1.21 1.05
CA ASP A 258 -34.73 0.24 0.32
C ASP A 258 -33.61 0.92 -0.48
N THR A 259 -33.58 2.24 -0.52
CA THR A 259 -32.53 3.02 -1.16
C THR A 259 -32.12 4.18 -0.26
N GLN A 260 -30.86 4.16 0.17
CA GLN A 260 -30.23 5.22 0.94
C GLN A 260 -29.34 6.04 -0.01
N THR A 261 -29.41 7.37 0.05
CA THR A 261 -28.58 8.25 -0.78
C THR A 261 -27.65 9.08 0.08
N TYR A 262 -26.39 9.14 -0.31
CA TYR A 262 -25.35 9.92 0.38
C TYR A 262 -24.68 10.89 -0.60
N THR A 263 -24.42 12.11 -0.15
CA THR A 263 -23.78 13.16 -0.95
C THR A 263 -22.51 13.65 -0.25
N PHE A 264 -21.41 13.72 -1.02
CA PHE A 264 -20.11 14.19 -0.55
C PHE A 264 -19.58 15.30 -1.45
N TYR A 265 -18.84 16.23 -0.84
CA TYR A 265 -17.94 17.11 -1.56
C TYR A 265 -16.52 16.75 -1.15
N VAL A 266 -15.72 16.32 -2.11
CA VAL A 266 -14.38 15.76 -1.86
C VAL A 266 -13.33 16.54 -2.64
N PRO A 267 -12.12 16.76 -2.10
CA PRO A 267 -11.04 17.35 -2.88
C PRO A 267 -10.73 16.52 -4.12
N ALA A 268 -10.10 17.16 -5.11
CA ALA A 268 -9.65 16.47 -6.32
C ALA A 268 -8.75 15.27 -5.97
N ASN A 269 -8.98 14.13 -6.62
CA ASN A 269 -8.13 12.95 -6.51
C ASN A 269 -7.95 12.32 -7.89
N LEU A 270 -6.85 12.62 -8.57
CA LEU A 270 -6.62 12.20 -9.95
C LEU A 270 -5.66 11.01 -9.98
N ARG A 271 -6.18 9.77 -9.92
CA ARG A 271 -5.36 8.54 -9.83
C ARG A 271 -5.20 7.77 -11.13
N GLY A 272 -5.72 8.31 -12.23
CA GLY A 272 -5.54 7.76 -13.57
C GLY A 272 -6.55 6.68 -13.93
N VAL A 273 -6.23 5.99 -15.02
CA VAL A 273 -7.03 4.91 -15.62
C VAL A 273 -6.18 3.65 -15.65
N HIS A 274 -6.76 2.50 -15.27
CA HIS A 274 -6.11 1.19 -15.34
C HIS A 274 -6.82 0.29 -16.34
N ALA A 275 -6.30 0.21 -17.57
CA ALA A 275 -6.97 -0.46 -18.70
C ALA A 275 -7.23 -1.96 -18.49
N SER A 276 -6.48 -2.64 -17.61
CA SER A 276 -6.73 -4.05 -17.26
C SER A 276 -8.00 -4.26 -16.42
N SER A 277 -8.55 -3.19 -15.84
CA SER A 277 -9.77 -3.24 -15.05
C SER A 277 -11.00 -3.13 -15.95
N THR A 278 -11.43 -4.26 -16.50
CA THR A 278 -12.49 -4.29 -17.52
C THR A 278 -13.90 -4.51 -16.95
N SER A 279 -14.04 -4.78 -15.65
CA SER A 279 -15.34 -5.04 -15.01
C SER A 279 -15.48 -4.39 -13.65
N ALA A 280 -16.72 -4.15 -13.21
CA ALA A 280 -16.97 -3.58 -11.90
C ALA A 280 -16.61 -4.51 -10.74
N GLN A 281 -16.70 -5.82 -10.96
CA GLN A 281 -16.36 -6.83 -9.97
C GLN A 281 -14.85 -6.94 -9.72
N SER A 282 -14.00 -6.58 -10.69
CA SER A 282 -12.53 -6.70 -10.55
C SER A 282 -11.83 -5.36 -10.32
N LYS A 283 -12.57 -4.24 -10.27
CA LYS A 283 -11.97 -2.90 -10.18
C LYS A 283 -11.09 -2.70 -8.97
N ASN A 284 -11.42 -3.30 -7.83
CA ASN A 284 -10.66 -3.09 -6.61
C ASN A 284 -9.26 -3.73 -6.68
N ASP A 285 -9.10 -4.81 -7.46
CA ASP A 285 -7.81 -5.49 -7.63
C ASP A 285 -6.78 -4.60 -8.35
N TYR A 286 -7.26 -3.64 -9.15
CA TYR A 286 -6.43 -2.71 -9.93
C TYR A 286 -6.38 -1.30 -9.34
N ALA A 287 -6.91 -1.11 -8.13
CA ALA A 287 -7.00 0.20 -7.54
C ALA A 287 -5.60 0.77 -7.21
N PRO A 288 -5.22 1.93 -7.78
CA PRO A 288 -3.97 2.56 -7.45
C PRO A 288 -3.98 3.08 -6.01
N GLN A 289 -2.80 3.13 -5.39
CA GLN A 289 -2.67 3.61 -4.01
C GLN A 289 -3.26 5.04 -3.85
N GLY A 290 -4.03 5.22 -2.77
CA GLY A 290 -4.65 6.50 -2.46
C GLY A 290 -5.85 6.88 -3.33
N ALA A 291 -6.40 5.95 -4.11
CA ALA A 291 -7.70 6.12 -4.75
C ALA A 291 -8.84 6.19 -3.74
N THR A 292 -9.81 7.07 -4.03
CA THR A 292 -10.96 7.26 -3.15
C THR A 292 -11.93 6.12 -3.36
N TYR A 293 -12.45 5.58 -2.26
CA TYR A 293 -13.45 4.52 -2.28
C TYR A 293 -14.61 4.83 -1.34
N PHE A 294 -15.75 4.25 -1.66
CA PHE A 294 -16.93 4.22 -0.81
C PHE A 294 -17.10 2.81 -0.25
N ARG A 295 -17.26 2.69 1.06
CA ARG A 295 -17.40 1.41 1.77
C ARG A 295 -18.75 1.33 2.44
N ILE A 296 -19.40 0.17 2.32
CA ILE A 296 -20.64 -0.17 2.99
C ILE A 296 -20.30 -1.28 3.99
N LEU A 297 -20.68 -1.04 5.23
CA LEU A 297 -20.60 -2.02 6.29
C LEU A 297 -22.01 -2.47 6.58
N GLY A 298 -22.21 -3.78 6.61
CA GLY A 298 -23.51 -4.32 6.88
C GLY A 298 -23.46 -5.70 7.48
N THR A 299 -24.65 -6.20 7.79
CA THR A 299 -24.84 -7.53 8.35
C THR A 299 -25.88 -8.28 7.55
N SER A 300 -25.54 -9.49 7.10
CA SER A 300 -26.47 -10.43 6.48
C SER A 300 -26.76 -11.58 7.44
N GLY A 301 -27.94 -11.58 8.06
CA GLY A 301 -28.25 -12.51 9.16
C GLY A 301 -27.36 -12.22 10.36
N THR A 302 -26.40 -13.10 10.65
CA THR A 302 -25.36 -12.91 11.69
C THR A 302 -23.97 -12.70 11.10
N THR A 303 -23.83 -12.69 9.77
CA THR A 303 -22.53 -12.60 9.09
C THR A 303 -22.26 -11.13 8.73
N PRO A 304 -21.19 -10.52 9.25
CA PRO A 304 -20.74 -9.20 8.82
C PRO A 304 -20.29 -9.24 7.36
N VAL A 305 -20.60 -8.20 6.60
CA VAL A 305 -20.26 -8.07 5.19
C VAL A 305 -19.73 -6.66 4.94
N ILE A 306 -18.63 -6.56 4.21
CA ILE A 306 -18.06 -5.27 3.83
C ILE A 306 -18.03 -5.19 2.31
N HIS A 307 -18.59 -4.12 1.74
CA HIS A 307 -18.48 -3.83 0.31
C HIS A 307 -17.67 -2.55 0.08
N THR A 308 -16.55 -2.63 -0.62
CA THR A 308 -15.71 -1.48 -1.02
C THR A 308 -15.86 -1.20 -2.51
N TYR A 309 -16.11 0.06 -2.88
CA TYR A 309 -16.25 0.50 -4.26
C TYR A 309 -15.28 1.65 -4.54
N TYR A 310 -14.24 1.42 -5.35
CA TYR A 310 -13.38 2.50 -5.79
C TYR A 310 -14.09 3.42 -6.78
N LEU A 311 -14.04 4.71 -6.49
CA LEU A 311 -14.76 5.75 -7.22
C LEU A 311 -13.91 6.29 -8.38
N GLY A 312 -14.60 6.84 -9.37
CA GLY A 312 -14.01 7.52 -10.52
C GLY A 312 -15.05 7.72 -11.61
N ARG A 313 -14.64 8.06 -12.83
CA ARG A 313 -15.58 8.36 -13.92
C ARG A 313 -16.50 7.20 -14.29
N ASN A 314 -16.07 5.98 -14.02
CA ASN A 314 -16.83 4.75 -14.21
C ASN A 314 -16.51 3.73 -13.12
N LEU A 315 -17.24 2.61 -13.12
CA LEU A 315 -16.98 1.50 -12.21
C LEU A 315 -16.04 0.45 -12.79
N THR A 316 -15.29 0.73 -13.86
CA THR A 316 -14.35 -0.24 -14.46
C THR A 316 -12.92 0.24 -14.30
N GLU A 317 -12.47 1.20 -15.10
CA GLU A 317 -11.03 1.49 -15.26
C GLU A 317 -10.60 2.85 -14.71
N ASP A 318 -11.51 3.79 -14.47
CA ASP A 318 -11.16 5.16 -14.08
C ASP A 318 -11.22 5.38 -12.56
N PHE A 319 -10.18 5.99 -11.99
CA PHE A 319 -10.03 6.30 -10.56
C PHE A 319 -9.89 7.81 -10.29
N ASN A 320 -10.34 8.66 -11.23
CA ASN A 320 -10.24 10.11 -11.15
C ASN A 320 -11.52 10.74 -10.59
N LEU A 321 -11.37 11.56 -9.55
CA LEU A 321 -12.36 12.52 -9.08
C LEU A 321 -11.87 13.94 -9.36
N ALA A 322 -12.33 14.51 -10.47
CA ALA A 322 -11.95 15.83 -10.94
C ALA A 322 -12.76 16.94 -10.25
N PRO A 323 -12.16 18.12 -10.02
CA PRO A 323 -12.87 19.26 -9.47
C PRO A 323 -13.95 19.75 -10.45
N ASN A 324 -14.98 20.40 -9.93
CA ASN A 324 -16.14 20.90 -10.70
C ASN A 324 -16.91 19.80 -11.46
N HIS A 325 -16.80 18.55 -11.02
CA HIS A 325 -17.53 17.43 -11.61
C HIS A 325 -18.47 16.76 -10.62
N LYS A 326 -19.55 16.20 -11.15
CA LYS A 326 -20.51 15.37 -10.44
C LYS A 326 -20.34 13.90 -10.81
N TYR A 327 -20.22 13.06 -9.80
CA TYR A 327 -20.12 11.61 -9.93
C TYR A 327 -21.33 10.97 -9.27
N SER A 328 -22.12 10.21 -10.03
CA SER A 328 -23.32 9.56 -9.53
C SER A 328 -23.24 8.04 -9.61
N PHE A 329 -23.32 7.37 -8.47
CA PHE A 329 -23.22 5.92 -8.34
C PHE A 329 -24.51 5.30 -7.84
N ASP A 330 -24.79 4.09 -8.30
CA ASP A 330 -25.95 3.27 -7.91
C ASP A 330 -25.46 1.85 -7.62
N PHE A 331 -25.25 1.56 -6.35
CA PHE A 331 -24.75 0.29 -5.84
C PHE A 331 -25.90 -0.57 -5.34
N LYS A 332 -26.04 -1.75 -5.94
CA LYS A 332 -27.08 -2.71 -5.58
C LYS A 332 -26.49 -3.79 -4.68
N VAL A 333 -26.84 -3.78 -3.40
CA VAL A 333 -26.40 -4.77 -2.40
C VAL A 333 -27.56 -5.74 -2.20
N ARG A 334 -27.51 -6.93 -2.83
CA ARG A 334 -28.64 -7.89 -2.84
C ARG A 334 -28.39 -9.16 -1.99
N THR A 335 -27.15 -9.46 -1.65
CA THR A 335 -26.72 -10.65 -0.90
C THR A 335 -25.42 -10.29 -0.16
N PRO A 336 -24.81 -11.17 0.65
CA PRO A 336 -23.44 -10.96 1.14
C PRO A 336 -22.41 -10.71 0.03
N GLY A 337 -22.78 -10.92 -1.24
CA GLY A 337 -21.86 -10.89 -2.38
C GLY A 337 -21.13 -12.23 -2.56
N ASP A 338 -20.24 -12.25 -3.55
CA ASP A 338 -19.40 -13.41 -3.87
C ASP A 338 -17.93 -12.94 -3.79
N ALA A 339 -17.34 -13.03 -2.61
CA ALA A 339 -15.95 -12.60 -2.40
C ALA A 339 -14.93 -13.42 -3.21
N ALA A 340 -15.30 -14.57 -3.76
CA ALA A 340 -14.42 -15.37 -4.62
C ALA A 340 -14.29 -14.79 -6.04
N HIS A 341 -15.28 -14.02 -6.51
CA HIS A 341 -15.32 -13.47 -7.87
C HIS A 341 -15.59 -11.96 -7.94
N ASP A 342 -15.80 -11.31 -6.80
CA ASP A 342 -16.10 -9.89 -6.69
C ASP A 342 -15.18 -9.22 -5.66
N SER A 343 -14.11 -8.60 -6.14
CA SER A 343 -13.09 -7.85 -5.36
C SER A 343 -13.66 -6.71 -4.51
N ARG A 344 -14.95 -6.38 -4.71
CA ARG A 344 -15.67 -5.39 -3.89
C ARG A 344 -16.12 -5.97 -2.56
N VAL A 345 -16.24 -7.28 -2.42
CA VAL A 345 -16.80 -7.95 -1.26
C VAL A 345 -15.67 -8.48 -0.38
N GLU A 346 -15.59 -8.03 0.87
CA GLU A 346 -14.73 -8.63 1.88
C GLU A 346 -15.58 -9.57 2.74
N ASP A 347 -15.24 -10.87 2.67
CA ASP A 347 -15.86 -11.93 3.46
C ASP A 347 -15.06 -12.14 4.76
N LEU A 348 -15.69 -11.83 5.90
CA LEU A 348 -15.12 -12.04 7.23
C LEU A 348 -15.36 -13.46 7.77
N SER A 349 -15.87 -14.38 6.93
CA SER A 349 -15.95 -15.80 7.26
C SER A 349 -14.58 -16.42 7.50
N GLU A 350 -14.60 -17.63 8.08
CA GLU A 350 -13.40 -18.42 8.32
C GLU A 350 -12.70 -18.76 7.01
N VAL A 351 -11.40 -18.46 6.95
CA VAL A 351 -10.53 -18.87 5.83
C VAL A 351 -9.89 -20.21 6.16
N THR A 352 -10.16 -21.20 5.34
CA THR A 352 -9.53 -22.51 5.45
C THR A 352 -8.47 -22.67 4.37
N PHE A 353 -7.19 -22.76 4.79
CA PHE A 353 -6.12 -23.07 3.84
C PHE A 353 -6.16 -24.54 3.47
N THR A 354 -6.23 -24.83 2.17
CA THR A 354 -6.24 -26.19 1.62
C THR A 354 -4.89 -26.60 1.03
N THR A 355 -4.02 -25.62 0.76
CA THR A 355 -2.65 -25.83 0.27
C THR A 355 -1.69 -25.82 1.44
N ASP A 356 -0.88 -26.85 1.55
CA ASP A 356 0.09 -27.01 2.63
C ASP A 356 1.32 -26.13 2.42
N ALA A 357 1.67 -25.27 3.38
CA ALA A 357 2.91 -24.48 3.39
C ALA A 357 3.53 -24.43 4.80
N ASN A 358 4.73 -23.84 4.92
CA ASN A 358 5.38 -23.60 6.22
C ASN A 358 5.17 -22.16 6.76
N CYS A 359 4.63 -21.29 5.92
CA CYS A 359 4.22 -19.94 6.28
C CYS A 359 2.82 -19.69 5.75
N TYR A 360 2.02 -18.91 6.47
CA TYR A 360 0.73 -18.41 5.98
C TYR A 360 0.65 -16.91 6.21
N ILE A 361 0.25 -16.16 5.19
CA ILE A 361 -0.03 -14.72 5.30
C ILE A 361 -1.49 -14.58 5.73
N LEU A 362 -1.71 -13.95 6.88
CA LEU A 362 -3.04 -13.74 7.45
C LEU A 362 -3.34 -12.23 7.40
N GLN A 363 -4.41 -11.87 6.70
CA GLN A 363 -4.79 -10.47 6.59
C GLN A 363 -5.72 -10.08 7.74
N PRO A 364 -5.37 -9.09 8.56
CA PRO A 364 -6.31 -8.53 9.52
C PRO A 364 -7.47 -7.86 8.77
N PRO A 365 -8.71 -7.92 9.30
CA PRO A 365 -9.81 -7.16 8.75
C PRO A 365 -9.46 -5.67 8.64
N ALA A 366 -9.90 -5.01 7.57
CA ALA A 366 -9.60 -3.60 7.36
C ALA A 366 -10.31 -2.67 8.36
N LEU A 367 -11.41 -3.12 8.97
CA LEU A 367 -12.23 -2.31 9.86
C LEU A 367 -11.93 -2.58 11.35
N ALA A 368 -11.63 -1.51 12.09
CA ALA A 368 -11.49 -1.56 13.54
C ALA A 368 -12.65 -2.28 14.25
N GLY A 369 -12.34 -3.14 15.22
CA GLY A 369 -13.32 -3.89 16.00
C GLY A 369 -13.80 -5.20 15.36
N GLN A 370 -13.43 -5.50 14.11
CA GLN A 370 -13.73 -6.77 13.46
C GLN A 370 -12.61 -7.80 13.64
N SER A 371 -12.95 -9.08 13.43
CA SER A 371 -12.01 -10.20 13.51
C SER A 371 -12.28 -11.23 12.43
N ARG A 372 -11.24 -11.93 11.97
CA ARG A 372 -11.34 -13.06 11.04
C ARG A 372 -10.65 -14.28 11.60
N THR A 373 -11.22 -15.46 11.35
CA THR A 373 -10.65 -16.74 11.75
C THR A 373 -9.94 -17.40 10.57
N TYR A 374 -8.77 -17.98 10.82
CA TYR A 374 -8.00 -18.74 9.85
C TYR A 374 -7.78 -20.17 10.35
N ALA A 375 -8.10 -21.17 9.54
CA ALA A 375 -7.85 -22.58 9.80
C ALA A 375 -6.60 -23.04 9.02
N ILE A 376 -5.61 -23.52 9.76
CA ILE A 376 -4.29 -23.92 9.23
C ILE A 376 -4.19 -25.46 9.26
N PRO A 377 -3.92 -26.12 8.12
CA PRO A 377 -3.85 -27.58 8.08
C PRO A 377 -2.60 -28.08 8.80
N VAL A 378 -2.77 -29.11 9.63
CA VAL A 378 -1.67 -29.76 10.37
C VAL A 378 -0.95 -30.83 9.54
N ARG A 379 -1.44 -31.12 8.33
CA ARG A 379 -1.00 -32.20 7.45
C ARG A 379 0.50 -32.25 7.18
N ARG A 380 1.20 -31.09 7.11
CA ARG A 380 2.66 -31.03 6.90
C ARG A 380 3.46 -31.92 7.86
N ALA A 381 2.97 -32.13 9.09
CA ALA A 381 3.59 -33.06 10.03
C ALA A 381 3.58 -34.50 9.49
N ALA A 382 2.43 -34.99 8.99
CA ALA A 382 2.30 -36.33 8.41
C ALA A 382 3.16 -36.48 7.14
N VAL A 383 3.20 -35.47 6.26
CA VAL A 383 4.04 -35.50 5.04
C VAL A 383 5.51 -35.76 5.38
N PHE A 384 6.02 -35.15 6.45
CA PHE A 384 7.40 -35.32 6.90
C PHE A 384 7.61 -36.67 7.62
N TRP A 385 6.80 -36.98 8.63
CA TRP A 385 7.05 -38.12 9.52
C TRP A 385 6.65 -39.47 8.92
N ASN A 386 5.59 -39.51 8.12
CA ASN A 386 5.09 -40.75 7.54
C ASN A 386 5.93 -41.16 6.33
N PRO A 387 6.22 -42.46 6.16
CA PRO A 387 6.91 -42.96 4.98
C PRO A 387 6.05 -42.83 3.73
N ASN A 388 6.71 -42.87 2.57
CA ASN A 388 6.04 -42.82 1.27
C ASN A 388 4.92 -43.88 1.19
N ASN A 389 3.72 -43.46 0.77
CA ASN A 389 2.47 -44.25 0.67
C ASN A 389 1.71 -44.52 1.98
N VAL A 390 2.03 -43.85 3.10
CA VAL A 390 1.26 -43.96 4.36
C VAL A 390 0.66 -42.61 4.72
N ASP A 391 -0.68 -42.50 4.73
CA ASP A 391 -1.43 -41.29 5.11
C ASP A 391 -0.82 -40.00 4.50
N GLN A 392 -0.55 -40.01 3.19
CA GLN A 392 0.07 -38.92 2.41
C GLN A 392 1.51 -38.54 2.82
N GLY A 393 2.18 -39.39 3.60
CA GLY A 393 3.60 -39.34 3.91
C GLY A 393 4.49 -39.45 2.68
N LEU A 394 5.62 -38.74 2.71
CA LEU A 394 6.55 -38.69 1.59
C LEU A 394 8.01 -38.92 2.00
N TYR A 395 8.41 -38.35 3.13
CA TYR A 395 9.81 -38.38 3.56
C TYR A 395 10.09 -39.61 4.42
N GLY A 396 9.28 -39.81 5.46
CA GLY A 396 9.45 -40.90 6.42
C GLY A 396 10.70 -40.73 7.28
N ALA A 397 10.57 -40.97 8.59
CA ALA A 397 11.74 -41.08 9.46
C ALA A 397 12.47 -42.42 9.23
N SER A 398 13.13 -42.60 8.07
CA SER A 398 13.90 -43.83 7.81
C SER A 398 15.32 -43.74 8.37
N GLY A 399 15.62 -44.56 9.39
CA GLY A 399 16.99 -44.87 9.81
C GLY A 399 17.49 -44.12 11.06
N GLY A 400 17.99 -44.89 12.03
CA GLY A 400 18.87 -44.43 13.11
C GLY A 400 18.23 -44.45 14.50
N ASP A 401 17.18 -43.67 14.69
CA ASP A 401 16.40 -43.64 15.93
C ASP A 401 15.09 -44.39 15.71
N ASN A 402 14.69 -45.25 16.66
CA ASN A 402 13.45 -46.05 16.60
C ASN A 402 12.15 -45.21 16.61
N GLU A 403 12.24 -43.89 16.47
CA GLU A 403 11.11 -42.97 16.52
C GLU A 403 10.50 -42.83 15.12
N VAL A 404 9.73 -43.84 14.71
CA VAL A 404 8.84 -43.76 13.56
C VAL A 404 7.47 -43.31 14.07
N PHE A 405 7.14 -42.04 13.86
CA PHE A 405 5.75 -41.59 14.03
C PHE A 405 4.97 -42.00 12.78
N THR A 406 4.09 -43.00 12.93
CA THR A 406 3.00 -43.19 11.96
C THR A 406 1.82 -42.35 12.44
N LEU A 407 1.80 -41.09 12.01
CA LEU A 407 0.71 -40.15 12.28
C LEU A 407 -0.51 -40.59 11.48
N SER A 408 -1.57 -40.97 12.19
CA SER A 408 -2.85 -41.46 11.62
C SER A 408 -4.01 -40.52 11.94
N GLU A 409 -5.17 -40.78 11.33
CA GLU A 409 -6.41 -40.02 11.55
C GLU A 409 -6.91 -39.98 13.01
N GLY A 410 -6.48 -40.92 13.86
CA GLY A 410 -6.80 -40.91 15.29
C GLY A 410 -5.75 -40.24 16.18
N THR A 411 -4.64 -39.78 15.60
CA THR A 411 -3.49 -39.30 16.38
C THR A 411 -3.79 -37.92 16.96
N PRO A 412 -3.81 -37.77 18.30
CA PRO A 412 -4.14 -36.50 18.93
C PRO A 412 -2.94 -35.54 18.87
N TRP A 413 -3.24 -34.25 18.77
CA TRP A 413 -2.25 -33.19 18.81
C TRP A 413 -2.75 -31.98 19.60
N THR A 414 -1.82 -31.18 20.11
CA THR A 414 -2.07 -29.87 20.72
C THR A 414 -1.23 -28.80 20.04
N ALA A 415 -1.79 -27.61 19.82
CA ALA A 415 -1.10 -26.48 19.22
C ALA A 415 -0.66 -25.47 20.29
N SER A 416 0.49 -24.84 20.07
CA SER A 416 1.00 -23.79 20.97
C SER A 416 1.81 -22.73 20.21
N VAL A 417 1.69 -21.47 20.65
CA VAL A 417 2.56 -20.38 20.20
C VAL A 417 3.93 -20.54 20.89
N GLU A 418 4.98 -20.76 20.10
CA GLU A 418 6.36 -20.89 20.58
C GLU A 418 7.02 -19.53 20.81
N TRP A 419 6.69 -18.56 19.96
CA TRP A 419 7.01 -17.15 20.12
C TRP A 419 6.09 -16.30 19.26
N SER A 420 5.98 -15.02 19.61
CA SER A 420 5.36 -14.00 18.77
C SER A 420 6.15 -12.69 18.88
N ASP A 421 5.94 -11.81 17.91
CA ASP A 421 6.51 -10.45 17.95
C ASP A 421 5.42 -9.36 17.99
N PHE A 422 4.14 -9.73 18.07
CA PHE A 422 3.03 -8.78 18.15
C PHE A 422 3.26 -7.69 19.21
N ALA A 423 2.89 -6.46 18.86
CA ALA A 423 3.00 -5.34 19.79
C ALA A 423 1.98 -5.44 20.95
N GLY A 424 2.35 -4.92 22.12
CA GLY A 424 1.47 -4.84 23.29
C GLY A 424 1.31 -6.17 24.05
N ASP A 425 0.24 -6.24 24.86
CA ASP A 425 -0.10 -7.42 25.66
C ASP A 425 -0.77 -8.49 24.79
N PHE A 426 0.03 -9.18 23.98
CA PHE A 426 -0.45 -10.27 23.13
C PHE A 426 -0.96 -11.44 23.96
N ASP A 427 -2.23 -11.80 23.77
CA ASP A 427 -2.86 -12.97 24.36
C ASP A 427 -2.84 -14.15 23.37
N ALA A 428 -1.90 -15.07 23.58
CA ALA A 428 -1.76 -16.28 22.79
C ALA A 428 -3.02 -17.17 22.84
N ASP A 429 -3.77 -17.13 23.95
CA ASP A 429 -4.97 -17.92 24.14
C ASP A 429 -6.18 -17.36 23.38
N ALA A 430 -6.26 -16.04 23.23
CA ALA A 430 -7.25 -15.38 22.38
C ALA A 430 -6.90 -15.52 20.89
N PHE A 431 -5.61 -15.50 20.56
CA PHE A 431 -5.13 -15.69 19.19
C PHE A 431 -5.36 -17.12 18.69
N LEU A 432 -5.01 -18.16 19.46
CA LEU A 432 -5.14 -19.56 19.03
C LEU A 432 -6.49 -20.14 19.50
N THR A 433 -7.54 -20.06 18.67
CA THR A 433 -8.92 -20.39 19.05
C THR A 433 -9.23 -21.89 19.06
N VAL A 434 -8.51 -22.69 18.26
CA VAL A 434 -8.57 -24.17 18.32
C VAL A 434 -7.15 -24.68 18.58
N LYS A 435 -6.94 -25.22 19.78
CA LYS A 435 -5.61 -25.59 20.33
C LYS A 435 -5.37 -27.09 20.40
N SER A 436 -6.33 -27.91 20.02
CA SER A 436 -6.18 -29.36 20.02
C SER A 436 -7.10 -29.98 18.99
N GLY A 437 -6.70 -31.17 18.54
CA GLY A 437 -7.43 -31.91 17.54
C GLY A 437 -6.89 -33.33 17.43
N ALA A 438 -7.34 -34.03 16.40
CA ALA A 438 -6.86 -35.36 16.05
C ALA A 438 -6.92 -35.54 14.53
N GLY A 439 -5.98 -36.31 14.01
CA GLY A 439 -5.85 -36.57 12.58
C GLY A 439 -5.07 -35.49 11.84
N PHE A 440 -4.63 -35.85 10.63
CA PHE A 440 -3.72 -35.04 9.82
C PHE A 440 -4.20 -34.87 8.37
N ASP A 441 -5.21 -35.63 7.90
CA ASP A 441 -5.85 -35.37 6.62
C ASP A 441 -6.88 -34.22 6.68
N SER A 442 -6.51 -33.08 6.09
CA SER A 442 -7.39 -31.91 6.01
C SER A 442 -8.58 -32.05 5.04
N GLY A 443 -8.66 -33.13 4.26
CA GLY A 443 -9.71 -33.36 3.26
C GLY A 443 -11.00 -33.96 3.82
N SER A 444 -10.96 -34.55 5.03
CA SER A 444 -12.09 -35.32 5.58
C SER A 444 -12.35 -35.10 7.07
N ASN A 445 -11.42 -34.48 7.80
CA ASN A 445 -11.47 -34.39 9.26
C ASN A 445 -11.36 -32.94 9.76
N PRO A 446 -12.40 -32.38 10.41
CA PRO A 446 -12.33 -31.02 10.96
C PRO A 446 -11.30 -30.88 12.10
N GLY A 447 -10.84 -31.99 12.69
CA GLY A 447 -9.78 -32.07 13.69
C GLY A 447 -8.36 -31.98 13.12
N ALA A 448 -8.18 -31.86 11.80
CA ALA A 448 -6.87 -31.73 11.14
C ALA A 448 -6.43 -30.26 10.95
N PHE A 449 -7.07 -29.32 11.65
CA PHE A 449 -6.74 -27.90 11.61
C PHE A 449 -6.61 -27.33 13.02
N PHE A 450 -5.57 -26.53 13.26
CA PHE A 450 -5.63 -25.54 14.33
C PHE A 450 -6.19 -24.23 13.76
N LYS A 451 -6.79 -23.41 14.61
CA LYS A 451 -7.42 -22.16 14.18
C LYS A 451 -6.90 -20.98 14.96
N VAL A 452 -6.74 -19.86 14.26
CA VAL A 452 -6.33 -18.59 14.85
C VAL A 452 -7.34 -17.49 14.54
N ARG A 453 -7.49 -16.54 15.46
CA ARG A 453 -8.26 -15.32 15.30
C ARG A 453 -7.31 -14.15 15.09
N VAL A 454 -7.58 -13.36 14.05
CA VAL A 454 -6.87 -12.13 13.74
C VAL A 454 -7.85 -10.97 13.84
N ASP A 455 -7.61 -10.05 14.76
CA ASP A 455 -8.37 -8.82 14.92
C ASP A 455 -7.83 -7.71 14.01
N ALA A 456 -8.69 -6.73 13.70
CA ALA A 456 -8.32 -5.58 12.91
C ALA A 456 -7.17 -4.77 13.54
N GLY A 457 -6.24 -4.32 12.70
CA GLY A 457 -5.05 -3.58 13.14
C GLY A 457 -3.94 -4.45 13.73
N MET A 458 -4.14 -5.77 13.88
CA MET A 458 -3.03 -6.67 14.25
C MET A 458 -1.96 -6.67 13.15
N SER A 459 -0.70 -6.59 13.57
CA SER A 459 0.47 -6.68 12.69
C SER A 459 1.63 -7.34 13.42
N GLY A 460 2.31 -8.28 12.76
CA GLY A 460 3.39 -9.06 13.36
C GLY A 460 3.34 -10.51 12.89
N SER A 461 3.84 -11.43 13.68
CA SER A 461 3.83 -12.86 13.42
C SER A 461 3.78 -13.67 14.70
N ALA A 462 3.21 -14.87 14.58
CA ALA A 462 3.32 -15.91 15.58
C ALA A 462 3.96 -17.14 14.95
N TYR A 463 4.82 -17.80 15.72
CA TYR A 463 5.37 -19.09 15.38
C TYR A 463 4.65 -20.17 16.17
N VAL A 464 3.90 -21.01 15.46
CA VAL A 464 2.99 -21.98 16.08
C VAL A 464 3.47 -23.38 15.80
N SER A 465 3.49 -24.23 16.82
CA SER A 465 3.81 -25.65 16.70
C SER A 465 2.58 -26.51 16.99
N VAL A 466 2.59 -27.74 16.47
CA VAL A 466 1.74 -28.82 16.97
C VAL A 466 2.60 -29.88 17.66
N LYS A 467 2.07 -30.42 18.75
CA LYS A 467 2.76 -31.33 19.67
C LYS A 467 1.94 -32.60 19.84
N ASN A 468 2.63 -33.72 20.06
CA ASN A 468 1.97 -34.95 20.49
C ASN A 468 1.59 -34.91 21.99
N ALA A 469 0.97 -35.98 22.49
CA ALA A 469 0.57 -36.09 23.89
C ALA A 469 1.73 -36.01 24.90
N ALA A 470 2.97 -36.30 24.48
CA ALA A 470 4.17 -36.18 25.29
C ALA A 470 4.77 -34.75 25.28
N GLY A 471 4.17 -33.82 24.53
CA GLY A 471 4.66 -32.46 24.37
C GLY A 471 5.78 -32.30 23.34
N VAL A 472 6.09 -33.36 22.57
CA VAL A 472 7.10 -33.34 21.50
C VAL A 472 6.52 -32.64 20.28
N ILE A 473 7.23 -31.63 19.75
CA ILE A 473 6.83 -30.88 18.56
C ILE A 473 6.89 -31.78 17.32
N LEU A 474 5.78 -31.92 16.61
CA LEU A 474 5.68 -32.69 15.37
C LEU A 474 5.97 -31.81 14.14
N TRP A 475 5.49 -30.58 14.12
CA TRP A 475 5.77 -29.60 13.07
C TRP A 475 5.45 -28.18 13.56
N SER A 476 5.87 -27.19 12.79
CA SER A 476 5.67 -25.78 13.16
C SER A 476 5.60 -24.86 11.94
N TRP A 477 4.89 -23.74 12.08
CA TRP A 477 4.53 -22.81 11.02
C TRP A 477 4.76 -21.37 11.45
N LEU A 478 5.17 -20.54 10.49
CA LEU A 478 5.12 -19.09 10.62
C LEU A 478 3.75 -18.56 10.20
N LEU A 479 3.07 -17.84 11.08
CA LEU A 479 1.85 -17.12 10.75
C LEU A 479 2.19 -15.63 10.67
N TRP A 480 2.26 -15.09 9.46
CA TRP A 480 2.62 -13.70 9.22
C TRP A 480 1.36 -12.86 9.06
N VAL A 481 1.04 -12.06 10.08
CA VAL A 481 -0.12 -11.17 10.09
C VAL A 481 0.28 -9.82 9.51
N THR A 482 -0.26 -9.48 8.35
CA THR A 482 0.06 -8.24 7.63
C THR A 482 -1.08 -7.85 6.69
N ASP A 483 -1.23 -6.55 6.47
CA ASP A 483 -2.08 -5.98 5.42
C ASP A 483 -1.56 -6.26 3.99
N TYR A 484 -0.32 -6.74 3.86
CA TYR A 484 0.30 -7.09 2.59
C TYR A 484 -0.35 -8.32 1.97
N ASN A 485 -0.93 -8.14 0.78
CA ASN A 485 -1.45 -9.22 -0.04
C ASN A 485 -0.71 -9.29 -1.38
N PRO A 486 0.33 -10.12 -1.51
CA PRO A 486 1.03 -10.29 -2.77
C PRO A 486 0.30 -11.20 -3.77
N ASP A 487 -0.73 -11.94 -3.33
CA ASP A 487 -1.37 -12.98 -4.11
C ASP A 487 -2.55 -12.46 -4.95
N VAL A 488 -2.29 -11.40 -5.72
CA VAL A 488 -3.26 -10.80 -6.63
C VAL A 488 -2.97 -11.28 -8.06
N PRO A 489 -4.00 -11.65 -8.86
CA PRO A 489 -3.82 -11.95 -10.28
C PRO A 489 -3.15 -10.76 -11.00
N MET A 490 -1.94 -10.98 -11.51
CA MET A 490 -1.16 -9.92 -12.17
C MET A 490 -0.53 -10.44 -13.46
N ALA A 491 -0.53 -9.60 -14.49
CA ALA A 491 0.12 -9.89 -15.76
C ALA A 491 1.34 -8.98 -15.96
N PRO A 492 2.50 -9.55 -16.34
CA PRO A 492 3.64 -8.80 -16.85
C PRO A 492 3.28 -7.79 -17.94
N GLU A 493 3.67 -6.54 -17.75
CA GLU A 493 3.58 -5.45 -18.74
C GLU A 493 4.98 -5.03 -19.17
N ALA A 494 5.15 -4.73 -20.47
CA ALA A 494 6.44 -4.29 -20.99
C ALA A 494 6.84 -2.93 -20.40
N GLY A 495 8.09 -2.81 -19.93
CA GLY A 495 8.61 -1.57 -19.33
C GLY A 495 8.12 -1.27 -17.91
N LYS A 496 7.28 -2.13 -17.31
CA LYS A 496 6.79 -2.00 -15.93
C LYS A 496 7.45 -3.03 -15.03
N TYR A 497 7.95 -2.57 -13.88
CA TYR A 497 8.74 -3.38 -12.95
C TYR A 497 8.23 -3.36 -11.51
N LEU A 498 7.38 -2.40 -11.16
CA LEU A 498 6.72 -2.28 -9.86
C LEU A 498 5.22 -2.38 -10.09
N TYR A 499 4.56 -3.24 -9.32
CA TYR A 499 3.12 -3.48 -9.40
C TYR A 499 2.55 -3.30 -8.01
N ALA A 500 1.63 -2.35 -7.85
CA ALA A 500 0.94 -2.15 -6.59
C ALA A 500 0.04 -3.36 -6.28
N VAL A 501 0.02 -3.76 -5.02
CA VAL A 501 -0.90 -4.76 -4.46
C VAL A 501 -1.40 -4.24 -3.12
N PRO A 502 -2.47 -4.80 -2.52
CA PRO A 502 -2.90 -4.39 -1.19
C PRO A 502 -1.75 -4.47 -0.18
N GLY A 503 -1.57 -3.41 0.61
CA GLY A 503 -0.52 -3.32 1.64
C GLY A 503 0.94 -3.29 1.13
N GLY A 504 1.19 -3.20 -0.19
CA GLY A 504 2.56 -3.18 -0.71
C GLY A 504 2.70 -3.22 -2.23
N GLU A 505 3.79 -3.84 -2.68
CA GLU A 505 4.10 -4.03 -4.09
C GLU A 505 4.57 -5.47 -4.36
N ILE A 506 4.54 -5.87 -5.63
CA ILE A 506 5.31 -6.98 -6.17
C ILE A 506 6.21 -6.48 -7.30
N HIS A 507 7.37 -7.08 -7.44
CA HIS A 507 8.46 -6.57 -8.26
C HIS A 507 8.87 -7.54 -9.36
N ARG A 508 9.36 -6.97 -10.46
CA ARG A 508 10.03 -7.66 -11.57
C ARG A 508 11.35 -6.97 -11.86
N TYR A 509 12.27 -7.67 -12.52
CA TYR A 509 13.58 -7.13 -12.84
C TYR A 509 13.90 -7.25 -14.33
N ASN A 510 14.54 -6.20 -14.86
CA ASN A 510 15.02 -6.19 -16.23
C ASN A 510 16.37 -6.90 -16.31
N GLY A 511 16.32 -8.21 -16.52
CA GLY A 511 17.49 -9.07 -16.43
C GLY A 511 17.79 -9.86 -17.69
N ALA A 512 19.09 -10.10 -17.92
CA ALA A 512 19.59 -10.92 -19.02
C ALA A 512 19.74 -12.40 -18.61
N THR A 513 19.59 -12.72 -17.32
CA THR A 513 19.77 -14.07 -16.78
C THR A 513 18.43 -14.78 -16.57
N LEU A 514 17.97 -14.95 -15.33
CA LEU A 514 16.74 -15.68 -15.02
C LEU A 514 15.48 -14.95 -15.48
N TRP A 515 15.54 -13.63 -15.60
CA TRP A 515 14.41 -12.76 -15.94
C TRP A 515 14.21 -12.53 -17.45
N ALA A 516 15.12 -13.02 -18.29
CA ALA A 516 15.04 -12.85 -19.74
C ALA A 516 13.94 -13.73 -20.36
N ALA A 517 13.53 -13.39 -21.59
CA ALA A 517 12.57 -14.18 -22.34
C ALA A 517 13.02 -15.65 -22.50
N GLY A 518 12.12 -16.61 -22.29
CA GLY A 518 12.41 -18.04 -22.33
C GLY A 518 13.21 -18.56 -21.13
N LYS A 519 13.30 -17.81 -20.03
CA LYS A 519 14.01 -18.20 -18.80
C LYS A 519 13.04 -18.36 -17.64
N ALA A 520 13.54 -18.91 -16.53
CA ALA A 520 12.73 -19.35 -15.39
C ALA A 520 11.79 -18.27 -14.83
N TYR A 521 12.18 -16.98 -14.92
CA TYR A 521 11.48 -15.85 -14.29
C TYR A 521 10.93 -14.81 -15.28
N GLU A 522 10.79 -15.14 -16.57
CA GLU A 522 10.19 -14.24 -17.57
C GLU A 522 8.83 -13.67 -17.11
N GLY A 523 7.99 -14.54 -16.53
CA GLY A 523 6.66 -14.19 -16.02
C GLY A 523 6.51 -14.21 -14.51
N ALA A 524 7.61 -14.23 -13.76
CA ALA A 524 7.56 -14.33 -12.30
C ALA A 524 7.39 -12.96 -11.62
N PHE A 525 6.97 -12.98 -10.36
CA PHE A 525 6.91 -11.81 -9.48
C PHE A 525 7.61 -12.09 -8.15
N MET A 526 8.31 -11.10 -7.60
CA MET A 526 8.97 -11.18 -6.31
C MET A 526 8.26 -10.27 -5.30
N MET A 527 8.19 -10.69 -4.02
CA MET A 527 7.65 -9.83 -2.96
C MET A 527 8.49 -8.56 -2.79
N ASP A 528 7.88 -7.47 -2.32
CA ASP A 528 8.59 -6.20 -2.06
C ASP A 528 9.45 -6.21 -0.78
N ARG A 529 9.19 -7.17 0.12
CA ARG A 529 9.81 -7.27 1.45
C ARG A 529 10.14 -8.71 1.83
N ASN A 530 10.98 -8.87 2.84
CA ASN A 530 11.37 -10.17 3.37
C ASN A 530 10.25 -10.79 4.20
N LEU A 531 10.24 -12.12 4.36
CA LEU A 531 9.27 -12.86 5.17
C LEU A 531 9.27 -12.36 6.61
N GLY A 532 8.09 -12.00 7.11
CA GLY A 532 7.90 -11.46 8.45
C GLY A 532 8.30 -10.00 8.63
N ALA A 533 8.70 -9.30 7.56
CA ALA A 533 8.95 -7.87 7.63
C ALA A 533 7.63 -7.09 7.83
N ARG A 534 7.67 -6.05 8.65
CA ARG A 534 6.53 -5.14 8.90
C ARG A 534 6.50 -3.95 7.94
N ALA A 535 7.58 -3.72 7.21
CA ALA A 535 7.70 -2.63 6.25
C ALA A 535 8.54 -3.03 5.02
N SER A 536 8.29 -2.39 3.87
CA SER A 536 9.05 -2.58 2.63
C SER A 536 10.12 -1.50 2.37
N GLY A 537 10.19 -0.43 3.19
CA GLY A 537 11.02 0.76 2.90
C GLY A 537 11.75 1.40 4.09
N SER A 538 12.61 2.38 3.80
CA SER A 538 13.68 2.90 4.69
C SER A 538 13.25 3.80 5.87
N VAL A 539 12.02 3.69 6.36
CA VAL A 539 11.51 4.58 7.43
C VAL A 539 12.00 4.08 8.79
N TYR A 540 12.05 2.75 9.01
CA TYR A 540 12.65 2.10 10.17
C TYR A 540 13.25 0.73 9.81
N MET A 541 14.53 0.54 10.12
CA MET A 541 15.29 -0.63 9.69
C MET A 541 14.82 -1.99 10.23
N PRO A 542 14.60 -2.15 11.56
CA PRO A 542 14.19 -3.43 12.14
C PRO A 542 12.95 -4.02 11.47
N ASP A 543 12.00 -3.16 11.12
CA ASP A 543 10.75 -3.54 10.49
C ASP A 543 10.91 -4.03 9.05
N THR A 544 12.05 -3.74 8.39
CA THR A 544 12.30 -4.17 7.01
C THR A 544 13.03 -5.50 6.89
N TYR A 545 13.68 -5.97 7.96
CA TYR A 545 14.58 -7.11 7.87
C TYR A 545 13.86 -8.44 7.68
N GLY A 546 12.70 -8.60 8.30
CA GLY A 546 12.05 -9.90 8.43
C GLY A 546 12.87 -10.90 9.27
N TYR A 547 12.48 -12.16 9.24
CA TYR A 547 13.14 -13.21 10.03
C TYR A 547 14.35 -13.82 9.33
N LEU A 548 15.22 -14.42 10.14
CA LEU A 548 16.42 -15.11 9.69
C LEU A 548 16.13 -16.60 9.54
N TYR A 549 16.73 -17.24 8.55
CA TYR A 549 16.57 -18.67 8.30
C TYR A 549 17.93 -19.35 8.19
N GLN A 550 17.99 -20.60 8.68
CA GLN A 550 19.07 -21.53 8.33
C GLN A 550 18.76 -22.17 6.98
N TYR A 551 19.73 -22.20 6.08
CA TYR A 551 19.56 -22.85 4.78
C TYR A 551 19.21 -24.33 4.97
N GLY A 552 18.17 -24.83 4.29
CA GLY A 552 17.66 -26.19 4.48
C GLY A 552 16.73 -26.37 5.68
N ARG A 553 16.27 -25.28 6.32
CA ARG A 553 15.21 -25.31 7.35
C ARG A 553 14.07 -24.37 7.00
N LYS A 554 12.88 -24.73 7.47
CA LYS A 554 11.68 -23.90 7.40
C LYS A 554 11.55 -22.89 8.54
N ASP A 555 12.31 -23.08 9.62
CA ASP A 555 12.05 -22.40 10.89
C ASP A 555 12.64 -20.97 10.90
N PRO A 556 11.83 -19.94 11.21
CA PRO A 556 12.29 -18.56 11.38
C PRO A 556 12.96 -18.32 12.73
N PHE A 557 14.00 -17.49 12.71
CA PHE A 557 14.69 -16.98 13.89
C PHE A 557 14.52 -15.47 14.00
N THR A 558 14.15 -15.01 15.19
CA THR A 558 14.06 -13.59 15.53
C THR A 558 15.45 -12.98 15.70
N TRP A 559 15.55 -11.67 15.50
CA TRP A 559 16.80 -10.92 15.72
C TRP A 559 17.11 -10.78 17.21
N ASP A 560 18.38 -10.94 17.58
CA ASP A 560 18.88 -10.60 18.91
C ASP A 560 18.67 -9.11 19.22
N SER A 561 18.70 -8.76 20.51
CA SER A 561 18.49 -7.38 20.99
C SER A 561 19.52 -6.36 20.47
N LYS A 562 20.57 -6.82 19.77
CA LYS A 562 21.64 -5.99 19.19
C LYS A 562 21.53 -5.88 17.66
N GLY A 563 20.58 -6.59 17.04
CA GLY A 563 20.45 -6.68 15.58
C GLY A 563 21.71 -7.23 14.91
N THR A 564 22.39 -8.16 15.59
CA THR A 564 23.67 -8.75 15.16
C THR A 564 23.59 -10.25 14.89
N GLY A 565 22.47 -10.91 15.19
CA GLY A 565 22.30 -12.35 15.04
C GLY A 565 20.93 -12.83 15.50
N ALA A 566 20.76 -14.14 15.71
CA ALA A 566 19.52 -14.75 16.18
C ALA A 566 19.39 -14.70 17.71
N VAL A 567 18.17 -14.59 18.23
CA VAL A 567 17.87 -14.89 19.64
C VAL A 567 18.15 -16.39 19.89
N ASN A 568 18.79 -16.74 21.01
CA ASN A 568 19.16 -18.12 21.42
C ASN A 568 20.40 -18.74 20.77
N TRP A 569 21.50 -17.98 20.74
CA TRP A 569 22.85 -18.57 20.67
C TRP A 569 23.09 -19.48 21.88
N THR A 570 23.02 -20.79 21.69
CA THR A 570 23.48 -21.75 22.70
C THR A 570 24.63 -22.58 22.13
N THR A 571 25.64 -22.80 22.98
CA THR A 571 26.75 -23.75 22.80
C THR A 571 26.21 -25.16 22.50
N PRO A 572 26.97 -26.03 21.81
CA PRO A 572 26.45 -27.20 21.12
C PRO A 572 25.65 -28.12 22.04
N ASN A 573 24.56 -28.68 21.49
CA ASN A 573 23.68 -29.72 22.01
C ASN A 573 23.89 -30.09 23.50
N PRO A 574 22.98 -29.72 24.43
CA PRO A 574 23.04 -30.18 25.82
C PRO A 574 23.03 -31.71 25.94
N ASP A 575 22.52 -32.40 24.91
CA ASP A 575 22.18 -33.81 24.95
C ASP A 575 23.21 -34.74 24.27
N GLY A 576 24.34 -34.20 23.78
CA GLY A 576 25.44 -35.01 23.24
C GLY A 576 25.16 -35.79 21.92
N GLY A 577 23.96 -35.67 21.33
CA GLY A 577 23.58 -36.27 20.05
C GLY A 577 23.90 -35.42 18.80
N TYR A 578 23.69 -35.98 17.61
CA TYR A 578 23.81 -35.27 16.32
C TYR A 578 22.57 -34.40 16.06
N ALA A 579 22.75 -33.14 15.70
CA ALA A 579 21.64 -32.26 15.29
C ALA A 579 21.35 -32.44 13.79
N ASN A 580 20.33 -33.24 13.45
CA ASN A 580 19.84 -33.51 12.08
C ASN A 580 18.48 -32.81 11.82
N THR A 581 17.86 -33.05 10.66
CA THR A 581 16.54 -32.49 10.28
C THR A 581 15.44 -32.80 11.30
N ARG A 582 15.39 -34.03 11.82
CA ARG A 582 14.39 -34.45 12.83
C ARG A 582 14.57 -33.68 14.13
N TRP A 583 15.82 -33.55 14.59
CA TRP A 583 16.13 -32.74 15.76
C TRP A 583 15.71 -31.28 15.54
N ALA A 584 15.94 -30.72 14.36
CA ALA A 584 15.55 -29.36 14.01
C ALA A 584 14.02 -29.15 14.07
N VAL A 585 13.23 -30.14 13.64
CA VAL A 585 11.76 -30.11 13.75
C VAL A 585 11.31 -30.11 15.22
N HIS A 586 11.92 -30.95 16.05
CA HIS A 586 11.63 -30.98 17.50
C HIS A 586 12.14 -29.74 18.25
N ASN A 587 13.15 -29.05 17.70
CA ASN A 587 13.81 -27.90 18.32
C ASN A 587 13.81 -26.68 17.38
N PRO A 588 12.62 -26.19 16.97
CA PRO A 588 12.53 -25.25 15.86
C PRO A 588 13.04 -23.85 16.22
N THR A 589 13.11 -23.52 17.52
CA THR A 589 13.67 -22.26 18.04
C THR A 589 15.15 -22.34 18.40
N ARG A 590 15.78 -23.52 18.24
CA ARG A 590 17.18 -23.73 18.58
C ARG A 590 18.06 -23.67 17.34
N TRP A 591 19.03 -22.78 17.40
CA TRP A 591 20.07 -22.67 16.40
C TRP A 591 21.04 -23.85 16.47
N ILE A 592 21.42 -24.39 15.32
CA ILE A 592 22.43 -25.45 15.22
C ILE A 592 23.80 -24.83 14.94
N ASN A 593 24.73 -24.91 15.91
CA ASN A 593 26.11 -24.41 15.81
C ASN A 593 27.14 -25.56 15.82
N ARG A 594 28.27 -25.42 15.12
CA ARG A 594 29.39 -26.38 15.17
C ARG A 594 30.32 -26.07 16.33
N GLY A 595 30.57 -27.05 17.18
CA GLY A 595 31.78 -27.04 18.02
C GLY A 595 33.03 -27.36 17.19
N ALA A 596 34.17 -26.76 17.52
CA ALA A 596 35.43 -26.82 16.76
C ALA A 596 36.04 -28.22 16.47
N TRP A 597 35.40 -29.32 16.89
CA TRP A 597 35.99 -30.68 16.84
C TRP A 597 35.07 -31.77 16.28
N GLN A 598 33.93 -31.42 15.68
CA GLN A 598 33.06 -32.40 15.03
C GLN A 598 33.30 -32.35 13.52
N SER A 599 34.21 -33.20 13.03
CA SER A 599 34.32 -33.55 11.62
C SER A 599 33.12 -34.44 11.24
N GLY A 600 31.99 -33.79 11.08
CA GLY A 600 30.73 -34.34 10.62
C GLY A 600 29.87 -33.12 10.34
N ASP A 601 29.51 -32.94 9.08
CA ASP A 601 28.57 -31.91 8.68
C ASP A 601 27.19 -32.20 9.32
N TRP A 602 26.14 -31.50 8.90
CA TRP A 602 24.74 -31.75 9.26
C TRP A 602 24.19 -33.19 9.00
N THR A 603 25.02 -34.23 8.90
CA THR A 603 24.78 -35.35 7.98
C THR A 603 25.54 -36.67 8.24
N ALA A 604 26.24 -36.85 9.36
CA ALA A 604 26.71 -38.20 9.69
C ALA A 604 25.66 -38.91 10.56
N THR A 605 24.85 -39.91 10.15
CA THR A 605 24.75 -40.66 8.87
C THR A 605 23.34 -41.28 8.64
N THR A 606 22.20 -40.66 8.98
CA THR A 606 20.86 -41.19 8.58
C THR A 606 19.76 -40.16 8.27
N ASP A 607 20.09 -39.01 7.69
CA ASP A 607 19.19 -38.19 6.85
C ASP A 607 20.04 -37.07 6.20
N GLU A 608 20.63 -37.34 5.03
CA GLU A 608 21.62 -36.46 4.40
C GLU A 608 20.99 -35.21 3.74
N LEU A 609 21.21 -34.02 4.30
CA LEU A 609 20.92 -32.72 3.66
C LEU A 609 22.01 -32.28 2.64
N TYR A 610 22.80 -33.22 2.11
CA TYR A 610 23.87 -32.95 1.13
C TYR A 610 23.37 -32.81 -0.32
N SER A 611 22.22 -32.19 -0.48
CA SER A 611 21.53 -32.11 -1.75
C SER A 611 21.82 -30.78 -2.43
N THR A 612 22.29 -30.76 -3.68
CA THR A 612 22.38 -29.52 -4.48
C THR A 612 21.01 -29.07 -5.01
N LYS A 613 19.93 -29.64 -4.48
CA LYS A 613 18.56 -29.42 -4.94
C LYS A 613 17.95 -28.21 -4.23
N VAL A 614 16.74 -27.85 -4.65
CA VAL A 614 16.03 -26.67 -4.17
C VAL A 614 15.95 -26.68 -2.65
N TRP A 615 16.49 -25.62 -2.03
CA TRP A 615 16.54 -25.44 -0.57
C TRP A 615 17.08 -26.65 0.21
N HIS A 616 18.08 -27.35 -0.35
CA HIS A 616 18.78 -28.52 0.25
C HIS A 616 17.91 -29.74 0.55
N ASP A 617 16.78 -29.85 -0.13
CA ASP A 617 15.88 -30.98 0.04
C ASP A 617 16.40 -32.23 -0.69
N PRO A 618 16.70 -33.32 0.03
CA PRO A 618 17.28 -34.53 -0.57
C PRO A 618 16.27 -35.34 -1.39
N LEU A 619 14.96 -35.19 -1.13
CA LEU A 619 13.91 -35.91 -1.83
C LEU A 619 13.17 -35.03 -2.85
N PHE A 620 13.68 -33.81 -3.09
CA PHE A 620 13.06 -32.87 -4.02
C PHE A 620 12.88 -33.43 -5.43
N ASP A 621 13.81 -34.21 -5.96
CA ASP A 621 13.66 -34.79 -7.32
C ASP A 621 12.99 -36.17 -7.32
N ALA A 622 12.87 -36.81 -6.16
CA ALA A 622 12.40 -38.19 -6.04
C ALA A 622 10.86 -38.31 -6.01
N THR A 623 10.16 -37.18 -6.05
CA THR A 623 8.73 -37.08 -5.79
C THR A 623 8.07 -36.36 -6.97
N THR A 624 6.90 -36.79 -7.41
CA THR A 624 6.17 -36.07 -8.49
C THR A 624 5.32 -34.95 -7.88
N GLY A 625 5.03 -33.88 -8.62
CA GLY A 625 4.43 -32.65 -8.06
C GLY A 625 3.14 -32.86 -7.26
N ASP A 626 2.35 -33.89 -7.57
CA ASP A 626 1.12 -34.24 -6.86
C ASP A 626 1.38 -34.75 -5.42
N GLU A 627 2.53 -35.38 -5.18
CA GLU A 627 2.92 -35.96 -3.87
C GLU A 627 3.44 -34.88 -2.90
N ARG A 628 3.84 -33.71 -3.42
CA ARG A 628 4.40 -32.60 -2.61
C ARG A 628 3.34 -31.59 -2.15
N HIS A 629 2.12 -31.68 -2.68
CA HIS A 629 0.99 -30.76 -2.47
C HIS A 629 1.24 -29.28 -2.83
N GLU A 630 2.48 -28.91 -3.15
CA GLU A 630 2.88 -27.71 -3.90
C GLU A 630 3.98 -28.12 -4.90
N ALA A 631 3.67 -28.08 -6.19
CA ALA A 631 4.63 -28.38 -7.24
C ALA A 631 5.87 -27.47 -7.14
N ASP A 632 7.06 -28.02 -7.38
CA ASP A 632 8.34 -27.32 -7.41
C ASP A 632 8.77 -26.62 -6.11
N LYS A 633 8.14 -26.95 -4.97
CA LYS A 633 8.49 -26.42 -3.65
C LYS A 633 8.99 -27.50 -2.69
N SER A 634 10.06 -27.19 -1.95
CA SER A 634 10.63 -28.09 -0.95
C SER A 634 9.73 -28.16 0.30
N ILE A 635 9.73 -29.30 1.02
CA ILE A 635 9.09 -29.38 2.35
C ILE A 635 9.71 -28.43 3.37
N TYR A 636 10.95 -27.98 3.14
CA TYR A 636 11.67 -27.05 4.02
C TYR A 636 11.54 -25.60 3.57
N ASP A 637 10.87 -25.32 2.45
CA ASP A 637 10.71 -23.96 1.92
C ASP A 637 9.85 -23.12 2.89
N PRO A 638 10.36 -21.98 3.40
CA PRO A 638 9.64 -21.15 4.37
C PRO A 638 8.56 -20.25 3.77
N CYS A 639 8.38 -20.21 2.45
CA CYS A 639 7.47 -19.28 1.79
C CYS A 639 5.99 -19.69 1.91
N PRO A 640 5.04 -18.73 1.77
CA PRO A 640 3.61 -19.00 1.80
C PRO A 640 3.10 -19.78 0.58
N PRO A 641 1.84 -20.26 0.58
CA PRO A 641 1.27 -21.00 -0.55
C PRO A 641 1.44 -20.28 -1.88
N GLY A 642 1.89 -20.99 -2.92
CA GLY A 642 2.12 -20.42 -4.26
C GLY A 642 3.39 -19.58 -4.40
N TRP A 643 4.14 -19.38 -3.32
CA TRP A 643 5.43 -18.68 -3.29
C TRP A 643 6.53 -19.64 -2.86
N SER A 644 7.74 -19.43 -3.38
CA SER A 644 8.92 -20.26 -3.09
C SER A 644 10.16 -19.40 -2.87
N VAL A 645 11.19 -20.01 -2.29
CA VAL A 645 12.52 -19.40 -2.25
C VAL A 645 13.05 -19.30 -3.69
N PRO A 646 13.57 -18.14 -4.11
CA PRO A 646 14.09 -17.99 -5.45
C PRO A 646 15.34 -18.84 -5.68
N GLN A 647 15.49 -19.28 -6.92
CA GLN A 647 16.67 -19.95 -7.45
C GLN A 647 17.90 -19.07 -7.29
N ASN A 648 19.03 -19.76 -7.22
CA ASN A 648 20.34 -19.14 -7.30
C ASN A 648 20.43 -18.23 -8.55
N GLY A 649 20.79 -16.96 -8.32
CA GLY A 649 21.07 -16.00 -9.39
C GLY A 649 19.97 -14.97 -9.62
N VAL A 650 18.86 -15.04 -8.88
CA VAL A 650 17.70 -14.14 -9.03
C VAL A 650 18.04 -12.65 -8.99
N LEU A 651 19.06 -12.26 -8.20
CA LEU A 651 19.50 -10.87 -8.08
C LEU A 651 20.71 -10.51 -8.95
N GLN A 652 21.22 -11.40 -9.80
CA GLN A 652 22.39 -11.10 -10.66
C GLN A 652 22.16 -9.85 -11.49
N ASP A 653 20.96 -9.73 -12.06
CA ASP A 653 20.57 -8.63 -12.91
C ASP A 653 20.33 -7.32 -12.15
N VAL A 654 19.89 -7.42 -10.88
CA VAL A 654 19.77 -6.29 -9.94
C VAL A 654 21.14 -5.65 -9.65
N MET A 655 22.20 -6.45 -9.80
CA MET A 655 23.58 -6.09 -9.48
C MET A 655 24.38 -5.51 -10.65
N ALA A 656 23.78 -5.39 -11.84
CA ALA A 656 24.45 -4.78 -12.99
C ALA A 656 24.88 -3.33 -12.70
N SER A 657 26.06 -2.95 -13.21
CA SER A 657 26.62 -1.59 -13.05
C SER A 657 25.64 -0.53 -13.56
N GLY A 658 25.48 0.56 -12.80
CA GLY A 658 24.61 1.69 -13.16
C GLY A 658 23.13 1.54 -12.78
N LYS A 659 22.68 0.38 -12.30
CA LYS A 659 21.27 0.11 -11.95
C LYS A 659 20.96 0.10 -10.45
N ASN A 660 21.90 0.47 -9.59
CA ASN A 660 21.73 0.38 -8.13
C ASN A 660 22.58 1.40 -7.36
N ARG A 661 22.24 1.61 -6.08
CA ARG A 661 22.95 2.50 -5.16
C ARG A 661 22.92 1.93 -3.74
N TRP A 662 24.08 1.92 -3.07
CA TRP A 662 24.18 1.62 -1.64
C TRP A 662 23.83 2.84 -0.79
N ASP A 663 23.06 2.63 0.27
CA ASP A 663 22.87 3.58 1.36
C ASP A 663 23.51 3.01 2.63
N GLY A 664 24.53 3.71 3.13
CA GLY A 664 25.28 3.34 4.34
C GLY A 664 24.89 4.17 5.55
N THR A 665 23.88 5.04 5.45
CA THR A 665 23.45 5.92 6.53
C THR A 665 22.97 5.09 7.71
N GLU A 666 23.36 5.48 8.92
CA GLU A 666 22.95 4.80 10.15
C GLU A 666 21.42 4.74 10.24
N GLY A 667 20.85 3.54 10.45
CA GLY A 667 19.41 3.31 10.37
C GLY A 667 18.82 3.16 8.97
N ARG A 668 19.62 3.15 7.89
CA ARG A 668 19.22 2.93 6.47
C ARG A 668 20.19 2.07 5.65
N GLN A 669 20.99 1.22 6.28
CA GLN A 669 21.88 0.26 5.63
C GLN A 669 21.16 -0.71 4.67
N GLY A 670 21.30 -0.48 3.36
CA GLY A 670 20.69 -1.31 2.33
C GLY A 670 21.00 -0.83 0.92
N ARG A 671 20.39 -1.46 -0.08
CA ARG A 671 20.61 -1.13 -1.49
C ARG A 671 19.29 -0.79 -2.18
N TYR A 672 19.33 0.30 -2.93
CA TYR A 672 18.30 0.67 -3.88
C TYR A 672 18.63 0.12 -5.27
N TYR A 673 17.62 -0.43 -5.93
CA TYR A 673 17.66 -0.82 -7.33
C TYR A 673 16.72 0.08 -8.15
N PHE A 674 17.18 0.44 -9.34
CA PHE A 674 16.51 1.31 -10.29
C PHE A 674 16.22 0.50 -11.57
N PRO A 675 14.98 0.05 -11.78
CA PRO A 675 14.60 -0.62 -13.01
C PRO A 675 14.72 0.32 -14.22
N GLU A 676 14.79 -0.24 -15.42
CA GLU A 676 14.85 0.57 -16.65
C GLU A 676 13.61 1.47 -16.76
N GLY A 677 13.82 2.72 -17.21
CA GLY A 677 12.76 3.72 -17.31
C GLY A 677 12.49 4.52 -16.02
N TYR A 678 13.18 4.22 -14.92
CA TYR A 678 13.06 4.95 -13.65
C TYR A 678 14.34 5.75 -13.33
N ASP A 679 14.17 6.99 -12.84
CA ASP A 679 15.27 7.88 -12.49
C ASP A 679 15.98 7.43 -11.21
N ASN A 680 17.32 7.29 -11.27
CA ASN A 680 18.14 6.90 -10.12
C ASN A 680 18.29 7.98 -9.03
N ARG A 681 17.79 9.19 -9.31
CA ARG A 681 17.61 10.29 -8.36
C ARG A 681 16.13 10.63 -8.12
N GLY A 682 15.24 9.91 -8.79
CA GLY A 682 13.80 10.06 -8.65
C GLY A 682 13.32 9.65 -7.26
N THR A 683 12.21 10.26 -6.82
CA THR A 683 11.54 9.92 -5.56
C THR A 683 10.61 8.72 -5.68
N THR A 684 10.42 8.18 -6.89
CA THR A 684 9.53 7.07 -7.27
C THR A 684 10.29 6.01 -8.08
N GLY A 685 9.80 4.77 -8.11
CA GLY A 685 10.37 3.71 -8.96
C GLY A 685 11.62 3.01 -8.42
N VAL A 686 11.84 3.05 -7.10
CA VAL A 686 13.02 2.46 -6.44
C VAL A 686 12.63 1.21 -5.65
N ILE A 687 13.39 0.13 -5.80
CA ILE A 687 13.22 -1.10 -5.01
C ILE A 687 14.27 -1.13 -3.91
N PHE A 688 13.84 -1.30 -2.66
CA PHE A 688 14.73 -1.35 -1.51
C PHE A 688 15.01 -2.78 -1.05
N PHE A 689 16.29 -3.06 -0.85
CA PHE A 689 16.77 -4.29 -0.24
C PHE A 689 17.55 -3.98 1.04
N PRO A 690 17.03 -4.36 2.21
CA PRO A 690 17.68 -4.06 3.49
C PRO A 690 18.90 -4.97 3.70
N ALA A 691 19.92 -4.49 4.43
CA ALA A 691 21.09 -5.26 4.81
C ALA A 691 20.79 -6.27 5.94
N ALA A 692 19.95 -7.27 5.66
CA ALA A 692 19.36 -8.18 6.63
C ALA A 692 20.08 -9.54 6.75
N GLY A 693 21.09 -9.65 7.64
CA GLY A 693 21.80 -10.92 7.91
C GLY A 693 23.11 -10.76 8.69
N ALA A 694 23.59 -11.85 9.29
CA ALA A 694 24.83 -11.91 10.08
C ALA A 694 25.87 -12.89 9.49
N TYR A 695 27.14 -12.50 9.52
CA TYR A 695 28.31 -13.30 9.11
C TYR A 695 29.26 -13.50 10.30
N ASP A 696 29.72 -14.74 10.53
CA ASP A 696 30.78 -15.01 11.52
C ASP A 696 32.16 -14.68 10.92
N THR A 697 32.87 -13.75 11.56
CA THR A 697 34.13 -13.13 11.15
C THR A 697 35.36 -14.07 11.09
N SER A 698 35.21 -15.37 11.35
CA SER A 698 36.33 -16.29 11.59
C SER A 698 36.92 -16.98 10.34
N SER A 699 36.35 -16.80 9.14
CA SER A 699 36.90 -17.39 7.90
C SER A 699 37.06 -16.36 6.77
N PRO A 700 38.29 -15.90 6.46
CA PRO A 700 38.55 -14.95 5.40
C PRO A 700 38.77 -15.68 4.06
N ALA A 701 37.70 -16.12 3.38
CA ALA A 701 37.81 -16.56 1.98
C ALA A 701 36.49 -16.52 1.20
N ASN A 702 36.38 -15.51 0.34
CA ASN A 702 35.68 -15.41 -0.96
C ASN A 702 34.21 -15.94 -1.09
N PRO A 703 33.22 -15.07 -1.39
CA PRO A 703 31.80 -15.40 -1.35
C PRO A 703 31.27 -15.95 -2.69
N LEU A 704 30.61 -17.10 -2.66
CA LEU A 704 29.88 -17.65 -3.80
C LEU A 704 28.57 -18.37 -3.30
N VAL A 705 27.35 -17.81 -3.57
CA VAL A 705 26.04 -18.55 -3.64
C VAL A 705 24.79 -17.98 -2.92
N GLY A 706 23.71 -17.54 -3.61
CA GLY A 706 22.47 -18.34 -3.69
C GLY A 706 21.21 -17.97 -2.93
N GLY A 707 20.80 -16.70 -2.92
CA GLY A 707 19.50 -16.25 -2.40
C GLY A 707 19.45 -14.72 -2.34
N CYS A 708 18.25 -14.15 -2.19
CA CYS A 708 18.02 -12.72 -1.98
C CYS A 708 18.48 -12.29 -0.57
N MET A 709 19.79 -12.24 -0.35
CA MET A 709 20.35 -12.20 1.01
C MET A 709 21.41 -11.11 1.15
N PHE A 710 21.29 -10.24 2.16
CA PHE A 710 22.17 -9.08 2.39
C PHE A 710 22.74 -9.13 3.81
N TYR A 711 23.90 -8.54 4.06
CA TYR A 711 24.61 -8.68 5.34
C TYR A 711 25.06 -7.35 5.93
N ARG A 712 25.19 -7.30 7.26
CA ARG A 712 25.85 -6.22 7.99
C ARG A 712 27.26 -6.64 8.41
N LEU A 713 28.31 -6.04 7.82
CA LEU A 713 29.69 -6.17 8.33
C LEU A 713 29.99 -5.06 9.35
N LYS A 714 30.73 -5.40 10.41
CA LYS A 714 31.38 -4.38 11.25
C LYS A 714 32.55 -3.78 10.46
N GLY A 715 32.37 -2.58 9.95
CA GLY A 715 33.49 -1.70 9.59
C GLY A 715 33.96 -1.67 8.14
N GLU A 716 33.40 -2.44 7.20
CA GLU A 716 33.81 -2.38 5.79
C GLU A 716 32.64 -2.50 4.79
N SER A 717 32.76 -1.76 3.69
CA SER A 717 31.78 -1.48 2.63
C SER A 717 31.77 -2.53 1.51
N ALA A 718 31.68 -3.82 1.87
CA ALA A 718 31.71 -4.95 0.94
C ALA A 718 30.70 -6.02 1.41
N MET A 719 30.00 -6.85 0.64
CA MET A 719 30.15 -7.36 -0.72
C MET A 719 28.79 -7.81 -1.29
N PHE A 720 28.68 -7.73 -2.61
CA PHE A 720 27.70 -8.42 -3.43
C PHE A 720 28.44 -9.48 -4.24
N ASN A 721 28.05 -10.76 -4.18
CA ASN A 721 28.58 -11.69 -5.18
C ASN A 721 27.57 -12.73 -5.65
N SER A 722 27.59 -12.92 -6.96
CA SER A 722 26.81 -13.84 -7.76
C SER A 722 27.71 -14.96 -8.29
N GLY A 723 27.62 -16.16 -7.72
CA GLY A 723 28.25 -17.40 -8.23
C GLY A 723 28.30 -18.47 -7.15
N ASN A 724 28.21 -19.77 -7.49
CA ASN A 724 27.77 -21.01 -6.77
C ASN A 724 28.07 -21.32 -5.26
N PHE A 725 27.08 -21.87 -4.52
CA PHE A 725 27.21 -22.51 -3.19
C PHE A 725 27.99 -23.82 -3.37
N VAL A 726 29.28 -23.71 -3.68
CA VAL A 726 30.20 -24.85 -3.71
C VAL A 726 31.54 -24.38 -3.17
N ASN A 727 31.76 -24.76 -1.89
CA ASN A 727 33.00 -25.20 -1.26
C ASN A 727 34.32 -24.46 -1.55
N ASN A 728 35.01 -24.09 -0.47
CA ASN A 728 36.42 -24.42 -0.35
C ASN A 728 36.68 -24.94 1.09
N ASN A 729 37.06 -26.21 1.21
CA ASN A 729 37.44 -26.93 2.45
C ASN A 729 36.36 -27.45 3.42
N GLY A 730 35.25 -28.02 2.94
CA GLY A 730 34.44 -28.94 3.74
C GLY A 730 33.81 -28.33 5.00
N SER A 731 33.47 -27.05 4.94
CA SER A 731 32.83 -26.30 6.03
C SER A 731 31.57 -25.63 5.47
N TYR A 732 30.43 -26.33 5.53
CA TYR A 732 29.15 -25.83 5.03
C TYR A 732 28.54 -24.81 6.02
N THR A 733 28.03 -23.70 5.50
CA THR A 733 28.02 -22.36 6.14
C THR A 733 26.81 -22.04 7.04
N TYR A 734 27.13 -21.55 8.25
CA TYR A 734 26.31 -21.08 9.38
C TYR A 734 25.55 -19.74 9.19
N GLY A 735 25.15 -19.36 7.97
CA GLY A 735 24.63 -18.02 7.72
C GLY A 735 23.16 -17.82 8.15
N LEU A 736 22.90 -16.84 9.02
CA LEU A 736 21.56 -16.31 9.30
C LEU A 736 21.18 -15.27 8.25
N ARG A 737 20.13 -15.53 7.46
CA ARG A 737 19.74 -14.66 6.36
C ARG A 737 18.24 -14.53 6.23
N SER A 738 17.76 -13.35 5.86
CA SER A 738 16.34 -13.16 5.56
C SER A 738 15.97 -13.67 4.17
N VAL A 739 14.72 -14.11 4.02
CA VAL A 739 14.19 -14.69 2.78
C VAL A 739 13.16 -13.74 2.16
N ARG A 740 13.19 -13.56 0.84
CA ARG A 740 12.18 -12.85 0.06
C ARG A 740 11.70 -13.76 -1.06
N CYS A 741 10.39 -14.05 -1.07
CA CYS A 741 9.84 -15.11 -1.90
C CYS A 741 9.55 -14.65 -3.33
N ILE A 742 9.48 -15.63 -4.25
CA ILE A 742 9.12 -15.46 -5.64
C ILE A 742 7.94 -16.38 -6.02
N LYS A 743 7.06 -15.89 -6.86
CA LYS A 743 5.98 -16.64 -7.49
C LYS A 743 6.30 -16.85 -8.96
N VAL A 744 6.53 -18.09 -9.35
CA VAL A 744 6.74 -18.50 -10.75
C VAL A 744 5.37 -18.77 -11.38
N LYS A 745 5.21 -18.40 -12.66
CA LYS A 745 3.96 -18.51 -13.41
C LYS A 745 3.35 -19.92 -13.27
N GLN A 746 2.06 -19.99 -12.93
CA GLN A 746 1.23 -21.19 -13.09
C GLN A 746 0.73 -21.30 -14.53
#